data_AF-B4CU31-F1
#
_entry.id   AF-B4CU31-F1
#
_cell.length_a   1.000
_cell.length_b   1.000
_cell.length_c   1.000
_cell.angle_alpha   90.00
_cell.angle_beta   90.00
_cell.angle_gamma   90.00
#
_symmetry.space_group_name_H-M   'P 1'
#
loop_
_entity.id
_entity.type
_entity.pdbx_description
1 polymer ?
#
loop_
_entity_poly.entity_id
_entity_poly.type
_entity_poly.pdbx_seq_one_letter_code
_entity_poly.pdbx_strand_id
1 'polypeptide(L)'
;MSSSLIEIITSRDDAVRNRSLDEICRAASFADLLAECAALDAFRRQSENLYERVRALFFLYAIHRFHLPERAELKTGGRIPFHGYEQLLQRRFEEAIEIFSEAQKTDGPSDALSSALAAAYHRLAFQTLADQVRRSVRTVRGNQWMFRMGHPKDQPLRVRRELLTKAADGSYPILRERTPVRMDLTHSAWSDIFFLGMDYPEGAKVLNVSVDLGVHGRDAAPQPPVSAWLRVIEQPVLRLVSVDLGARADISELAEVFDFAKDYLGLLKAAVIASGLVPPGIEGSGQSLGGLLAEMLGPGRGLELVSSVNDIPKGSRLAVSTNLLAALIGVCMRATGQAESLTGPLRESERRLVLARALLGEWIGGSGGGWQDSGGVWPGIKLIQGVVAAAGDPESGISRGRLMPAHHVFDTKEIPAESRQRLQDSLVLVHGGMAQNVGPILEMVTEKYLLRSASEWQGRQEALGILAQVLDALRDGDIAKVGAVTTRNFQGPIQTIIPWASTYYTERLIEQVRAEFGADFWGFWMLGGMSGGGMGFIFAPARKAEAQQRLQAIMSETKRELQHALPFAMEPVVYDFAINENGTFADLLAGGNALMPAGYYALTVPELLRQDQRTLSPLRRAELDKFGAACRTRPELRGMVQTLFDAMLPRGKADAASESLASLLQENGFDAKQHEQIRLQLREGRIGLAQNRLPTNAVIEDVHEDDVVDLGHARSARLEARGLAALRNGEAAVISLAAGAGSRWTQGAGVVKALHPFAKLAGRHRTFLETHLAKSRRISRLAGANLPHIFTTSYLTHEPTAAFLAAHADYGYEGPLLLSRGKSVGLRMVPTERDLRFAWEEMPQQMLDERQQKVRDSLRTALIGWARGAGESSDYTDNLPLQCLHPVGHWFEVPNLFRNGTLAQLLAQRPQLKTLLLHNIDTLGADVDPMLLGHHLESGATLTFEVITRRLEDRGGGLARVNGRPRLVEGLAMPREEAEFALTYYNTLTTWIDLDRLLEAFGLTREDFAPEANADEKITTAIRNLAAKMPTYVTLKDVKKRWGHGQEDIFPVTQFEKLWGDMSALLEIDSRFVVVPRRRGQQLKDQAQLDGWLRDGSAAYVESLCAWE
;
A
#
# COMPACT_ATOMS: atom_id res chain seq x y z
N MET A 1 16.63 -35.22 21.32
CA MET A 1 17.29 -35.17 19.99
C MET A 1 17.81 -33.76 19.79
N SER A 2 18.96 -33.58 19.14
CA SER A 2 19.44 -32.24 18.77
C SER A 2 18.51 -31.66 17.71
N SER A 3 18.05 -30.41 17.87
CA SER A 3 17.21 -29.74 16.86
C SER A 3 18.03 -29.45 15.62
N SER A 4 17.57 -29.94 14.47
CA SER A 4 18.22 -29.73 13.18
C SER A 4 18.10 -28.28 12.72
N LEU A 5 17.00 -27.61 13.08
CA LEU A 5 16.75 -26.22 12.71
C LEU A 5 17.60 -25.24 13.53
N ILE A 6 17.83 -25.51 14.81
CA ILE A 6 18.73 -24.69 15.64
C ILE A 6 20.18 -24.77 15.12
N GLU A 7 20.63 -25.94 14.66
CA GLU A 7 21.95 -26.10 14.05
C GLU A 7 22.11 -25.19 12.82
N ILE A 8 21.09 -25.09 11.97
CA ILE A 8 21.10 -24.22 10.79
C ILE A 8 21.16 -22.74 11.16
N ILE A 9 20.49 -22.36 12.25
CA ILE A 9 20.46 -20.98 12.72
C ILE A 9 21.84 -20.57 13.27
N THR A 10 22.47 -21.44 14.05
CA THR A 10 23.70 -21.12 14.82
C THR A 10 25.00 -21.47 14.08
N SER A 11 24.93 -22.29 13.03
CA SER A 11 26.12 -22.74 12.30
C SER A 11 26.86 -21.58 11.63
N ARG A 12 28.19 -21.66 11.67
CA ARG A 12 29.11 -20.77 10.94
C ARG A 12 29.49 -21.31 9.57
N ASP A 13 29.16 -22.57 9.28
CA ASP A 13 29.41 -23.18 7.98
C ASP A 13 28.32 -22.74 6.99
N ASP A 14 28.73 -22.03 5.94
CA ASP A 14 27.85 -21.54 4.88
C ASP A 14 27.06 -22.66 4.20
N ALA A 15 27.59 -23.88 4.13
CA ALA A 15 26.88 -25.04 3.55
C ALA A 15 25.71 -25.50 4.44
N VAL A 16 25.79 -25.30 5.76
CA VAL A 16 24.74 -25.69 6.71
C VAL A 16 23.76 -24.53 6.92
N ARG A 17 24.27 -23.32 7.20
CA ARG A 17 23.41 -22.18 7.55
C ARG A 17 22.57 -21.66 6.39
N ASN A 18 22.99 -21.88 5.14
CA ASN A 18 22.25 -21.42 3.96
C ASN A 18 21.31 -22.48 3.39
N ARG A 19 21.11 -23.61 4.09
CA ARG A 19 20.07 -24.58 3.74
C ARG A 19 18.68 -23.95 3.87
N SER A 20 17.80 -24.32 2.95
CA SER A 20 16.42 -23.83 2.93
C SER A 20 15.59 -24.49 4.01
N LEU A 21 14.75 -23.72 4.69
CA LEU A 21 13.77 -24.28 5.63
C LEU A 21 12.83 -25.27 4.92
N ASP A 22 12.34 -24.90 3.74
CA ASP A 22 11.36 -25.69 2.98
C ASP A 22 11.87 -27.10 2.67
N GLU A 23 13.16 -27.22 2.31
CA GLU A 23 13.80 -28.51 2.00
C GLU A 23 13.73 -29.47 3.19
N ILE A 24 13.93 -28.95 4.40
CA ILE A 24 14.03 -29.73 5.63
C ILE A 24 12.64 -30.05 6.16
N CYS A 25 11.75 -29.06 6.18
CA CYS A 25 10.38 -29.24 6.64
C CYS A 25 9.59 -30.21 5.75
N ARG A 26 9.86 -30.27 4.44
CA ARG A 26 9.24 -31.26 3.53
C ARG A 26 9.53 -32.71 3.95
N ALA A 27 10.77 -32.98 4.37
CA ALA A 27 11.21 -34.32 4.78
C ALA A 27 10.81 -34.69 6.21
N ALA A 28 10.50 -33.70 7.07
CA ALA A 28 10.11 -33.91 8.45
C ALA A 28 8.68 -34.47 8.58
N SER A 29 8.45 -35.37 9.54
CA SER A 29 7.10 -35.83 9.88
C SER A 29 6.30 -34.75 10.62
N PHE A 30 4.99 -34.91 10.73
CA PHE A 30 4.14 -33.99 11.50
C PHE A 30 4.61 -33.85 12.97
N ALA A 31 4.99 -34.97 13.60
CA ALA A 31 5.50 -34.96 14.97
C ALA A 31 6.86 -34.26 15.09
N ASP A 32 7.75 -34.46 14.11
CA ASP A 32 9.06 -33.78 14.09
C ASP A 32 8.90 -32.27 13.95
N LEU A 33 7.99 -31.81 13.08
CA LEU A 33 7.69 -30.38 12.91
C LEU A 33 7.21 -29.73 14.22
N LEU A 34 6.32 -30.39 14.96
CA LEU A 34 5.85 -29.88 16.25
C LEU A 34 6.97 -29.86 17.30
N ALA A 35 7.82 -30.89 17.33
CA ALA A 35 8.98 -30.94 18.22
C ALA A 35 10.00 -29.84 17.90
N GLU A 36 10.28 -29.59 16.61
CA GLU A 36 11.12 -28.50 16.15
C GLU A 36 10.52 -27.13 16.51
N CYS A 37 9.20 -26.92 16.38
CA CYS A 37 8.54 -25.70 16.86
C CYS A 37 8.76 -25.48 18.37
N ALA A 38 8.59 -26.52 19.20
CA ALA A 38 8.82 -26.39 20.63
C ALA A 38 10.29 -26.04 20.96
N ALA A 39 11.24 -26.65 20.25
CA ALA A 39 12.67 -26.37 20.41
C ALA A 39 13.02 -24.92 19.98
N LEU A 40 12.49 -24.47 18.84
CA LEU A 40 12.68 -23.11 18.34
C LEU A 40 12.08 -22.06 19.27
N ASP A 41 10.89 -22.29 19.84
CA ASP A 41 10.27 -21.35 20.79
C ASP A 41 11.10 -21.22 22.07
N ALA A 42 11.61 -22.34 22.60
CA ALA A 42 12.51 -22.32 23.75
C ALA A 42 13.82 -21.59 23.44
N PHE A 43 14.41 -21.86 22.26
CA PHE A 43 15.68 -21.26 21.83
C PHE A 43 15.59 -19.74 21.65
N ARG A 44 14.54 -19.24 20.97
CA ARG A 44 14.38 -17.78 20.74
C ARG A 44 14.25 -16.97 22.03
N ARG A 45 13.73 -17.57 23.12
CA ARG A 45 13.57 -16.92 24.43
C ARG A 45 14.91 -16.81 25.17
N GLN A 46 15.87 -17.67 24.85
CA GLN A 46 17.17 -17.75 25.52
C GLN A 46 18.29 -17.05 24.73
N SER A 47 18.19 -16.98 23.39
CA SER A 47 19.22 -16.36 22.57
C SER A 47 19.27 -14.84 22.74
N GLU A 48 20.46 -14.33 23.05
CA GLU A 48 20.75 -12.89 23.07
C GLU A 48 21.11 -12.34 21.68
N ASN A 49 21.40 -13.22 20.71
CA ASN A 49 21.74 -12.84 19.36
C ASN A 49 20.46 -12.48 18.58
N LEU A 50 20.46 -11.28 17.96
CA LEU A 50 19.29 -10.79 17.23
C LEU A 50 18.92 -11.72 16.08
N TYR A 51 19.90 -12.09 15.27
CA TYR A 51 19.67 -12.86 14.06
C TYR A 51 19.14 -14.25 14.39
N GLU A 52 19.74 -14.92 15.38
CA GLU A 52 19.29 -16.23 15.82
C GLU A 52 17.82 -16.20 16.28
N ARG A 53 17.47 -15.21 17.12
CA ARG A 53 16.11 -15.03 17.62
C ARG A 53 15.11 -14.73 16.51
N VAL A 54 15.44 -13.80 15.62
CA VAL A 54 14.55 -13.41 14.51
C VAL A 54 14.39 -14.54 13.50
N ARG A 55 15.46 -15.28 13.19
CA ARG A 55 15.39 -16.43 12.27
C ARG A 55 14.56 -17.57 12.86
N ALA A 56 14.68 -17.84 14.16
CA ALA A 56 13.81 -18.79 14.85
C ALA A 56 12.33 -18.37 14.78
N LEU A 57 12.02 -17.08 14.97
CA LEU A 57 10.66 -16.55 14.83
C LEU A 57 10.09 -16.73 13.41
N PHE A 58 10.89 -16.47 12.36
CA PHE A 58 10.44 -16.69 10.99
C PHE A 58 10.31 -18.17 10.62
N PHE A 59 11.16 -19.05 11.18
CA PHE A 59 11.00 -20.50 11.03
C PHE A 59 9.69 -20.95 11.67
N LEU A 60 9.40 -20.53 12.90
CA LEU A 60 8.13 -20.79 13.58
C LEU A 60 6.93 -20.31 12.76
N TYR A 61 6.99 -19.07 12.25
CA TYR A 61 5.99 -18.52 11.36
C TYR A 61 5.76 -19.42 10.13
N ALA A 62 6.82 -19.77 9.40
CA ALA A 62 6.73 -20.52 8.16
C ALA A 62 6.22 -21.95 8.38
N ILE A 63 6.66 -22.62 9.45
CA ILE A 63 6.17 -23.95 9.81
C ILE A 63 4.67 -23.90 10.09
N HIS A 64 4.19 -22.96 10.89
CA HIS A 64 2.77 -22.82 11.18
C HIS A 64 1.93 -22.37 9.97
N ARG A 65 2.48 -21.51 9.09
CA ARG A 65 1.71 -20.96 7.96
C ARG A 65 1.67 -21.85 6.72
N PHE A 66 2.75 -22.58 6.44
CA PHE A 66 2.95 -23.28 5.18
C PHE A 66 3.16 -24.79 5.35
N HIS A 67 3.91 -25.24 6.35
CA HIS A 67 4.27 -26.66 6.43
C HIS A 67 3.28 -27.52 7.22
N LEU A 68 2.79 -27.06 8.37
CA LEU A 68 1.77 -27.79 9.13
C LEU A 68 0.44 -27.89 8.37
N PRO A 69 -0.08 -26.83 7.71
CA PRO A 69 -1.34 -26.91 6.97
C PRO A 69 -1.33 -27.86 5.76
N GLU A 70 -0.16 -28.29 5.28
CA GLU A 70 -0.02 -29.29 4.22
C GLU A 70 -0.11 -30.74 4.73
N ARG A 71 -0.09 -30.94 6.05
CA ARG A 71 -0.14 -32.26 6.68
C ARG A 71 -1.60 -32.68 6.91
N ALA A 72 -1.97 -33.86 6.44
CA ALA A 72 -3.33 -34.39 6.56
C ALA A 72 -3.73 -34.66 8.02
N GLU A 73 -2.74 -34.82 8.89
CA GLU A 73 -2.90 -35.02 10.33
C GLU A 73 -3.35 -33.74 11.06
N LEU A 74 -3.16 -32.56 10.46
CA LEU A 74 -3.60 -31.31 11.06
C LEU A 74 -5.13 -31.23 10.99
N LYS A 75 -5.77 -31.06 12.16
CA LYS A 75 -7.22 -30.88 12.23
C LYS A 75 -7.64 -29.63 11.46
N THR A 76 -8.51 -29.81 10.46
CA THR A 76 -9.19 -28.72 9.76
C THR A 76 -10.12 -27.97 10.71
N GLY A 77 -10.13 -26.64 10.65
CA GLY A 77 -10.91 -25.80 11.56
C GLY A 77 -10.26 -25.63 12.93
N GLY A 78 -11.08 -25.64 13.99
CA GLY A 78 -10.68 -25.31 15.36
C GLY A 78 -11.13 -23.91 15.77
N ARG A 79 -10.89 -23.55 17.03
CA ARG A 79 -11.22 -22.23 17.60
C ARG A 79 -9.96 -21.46 17.95
N ILE A 80 -10.04 -20.15 17.79
CA ILE A 80 -8.97 -19.23 18.19
C ILE A 80 -9.39 -18.56 19.49
N PRO A 81 -8.63 -18.69 20.59
CA PRO A 81 -8.94 -18.00 21.84
C PRO A 81 -8.99 -16.48 21.63
N PHE A 82 -10.16 -15.87 21.85
CA PHE A 82 -10.37 -14.44 21.64
C PHE A 82 -9.40 -13.59 22.47
N HIS A 83 -9.12 -13.97 23.71
CA HIS A 83 -8.17 -13.26 24.55
C HIS A 83 -6.76 -13.20 23.96
N GLY A 84 -6.29 -14.27 23.32
CA GLY A 84 -5.01 -14.27 22.62
C GLY A 84 -5.00 -13.28 21.44
N TYR A 85 -6.13 -13.16 20.74
CA TYR A 85 -6.29 -12.14 19.71
C TYR A 85 -6.31 -10.71 20.27
N GLU A 86 -6.92 -10.46 21.43
CA GLU A 86 -6.84 -9.16 22.12
C GLU A 86 -5.39 -8.77 22.43
N GLN A 87 -4.59 -9.70 22.97
CA GLN A 87 -3.17 -9.46 23.21
C GLN A 87 -2.43 -9.13 21.90
N LEU A 88 -2.75 -9.82 20.81
CA LEU A 88 -2.19 -9.54 19.48
C LEU A 88 -2.55 -8.13 18.99
N LEU A 89 -3.78 -7.65 19.21
CA LEU A 89 -4.19 -6.28 18.88
C LEU A 89 -3.47 -5.23 19.74
N GLN A 90 -3.21 -5.55 21.01
CA GLN A 90 -2.49 -4.70 21.97
C GLN A 90 -0.97 -4.72 21.79
N ARG A 91 -0.46 -5.41 20.75
CA ARG A 91 0.97 -5.62 20.49
C ARG A 91 1.71 -6.38 21.61
N ARG A 92 0.99 -7.18 22.38
CA ARG A 92 1.49 -8.09 23.42
C ARG A 92 1.66 -9.48 22.81
N PHE A 93 2.61 -9.59 21.88
CA PHE A 93 2.71 -10.77 21.02
C PHE A 93 3.21 -12.01 21.75
N GLU A 94 4.07 -11.86 22.76
CA GLU A 94 4.54 -12.97 23.59
C GLU A 94 3.37 -13.60 24.37
N GLU A 95 2.55 -12.76 25.00
CA GLU A 95 1.36 -13.20 25.73
C GLU A 95 0.35 -13.87 24.79
N ALA A 96 0.17 -13.34 23.57
CA ALA A 96 -0.66 -13.97 22.54
C ALA A 96 -0.15 -15.37 22.16
N ILE A 97 1.17 -15.52 21.94
CA ILE A 97 1.81 -16.81 21.62
C ILE A 97 1.60 -17.81 22.74
N GLU A 98 1.74 -17.39 23.99
CA GLU A 98 1.53 -18.26 25.16
C GLU A 98 0.10 -18.78 25.23
N ILE A 99 -0.89 -17.90 25.04
CA ILE A 99 -2.31 -18.27 25.03
C ILE A 99 -2.61 -19.27 23.90
N PHE A 100 -2.14 -19.00 22.68
CA PHE A 100 -2.37 -19.90 21.54
C PHE A 100 -1.63 -21.24 21.68
N SER A 101 -0.42 -21.23 22.22
CA SER A 101 0.36 -22.44 22.46
C SER A 101 -0.27 -23.31 23.54
N GLU A 102 -0.84 -22.71 24.59
CA GLU A 102 -1.54 -23.45 25.64
C GLU A 102 -2.84 -24.06 25.15
N ALA A 103 -3.60 -23.33 24.33
CA ALA A 103 -4.76 -23.88 23.62
C ALA A 103 -4.36 -25.06 22.72
N GLN A 104 -3.24 -24.95 21.99
CA GLN A 104 -2.72 -26.04 21.16
C GLN A 104 -2.33 -27.28 21.98
N LYS A 105 -1.77 -27.11 23.18
CA LYS A 105 -1.48 -28.26 24.06
C LYS A 105 -2.74 -28.92 24.60
N THR A 106 -3.77 -28.14 24.88
CA THR A 106 -5.03 -28.61 25.48
C THR A 106 -5.92 -29.29 24.45
N ASP A 107 -6.15 -28.63 23.31
CA ASP A 107 -7.12 -29.05 22.30
C ASP A 107 -6.48 -29.79 21.11
N GLY A 108 -5.14 -29.81 21.07
CA GLY A 108 -4.36 -30.30 19.94
C GLY A 108 -4.12 -29.25 18.85
N PRO A 109 -3.18 -29.51 17.92
CA PRO A 109 -2.90 -28.63 16.79
C PRO A 109 -4.07 -28.60 15.81
N SER A 110 -4.38 -27.39 15.32
CA SER A 110 -5.43 -27.16 14.33
C SER A 110 -5.01 -26.05 13.35
N ASP A 111 -5.68 -25.99 12.19
CA ASP A 111 -5.46 -24.95 11.19
C ASP A 111 -5.74 -23.55 11.74
N ALA A 112 -6.81 -23.41 12.54
CA ALA A 112 -7.16 -22.16 13.21
C ALA A 112 -6.05 -21.66 14.15
N LEU A 113 -5.56 -22.53 15.05
CA LEU A 113 -4.48 -22.17 15.98
C LEU A 113 -3.14 -21.93 15.27
N SER A 114 -2.83 -22.72 14.24
CA SER A 114 -1.61 -22.51 13.44
C SER A 114 -1.63 -21.15 12.73
N SER A 115 -2.79 -20.73 12.20
CA SER A 115 -2.92 -19.39 11.61
C SER A 115 -2.69 -18.26 12.63
N ALA A 116 -3.14 -18.46 13.87
CA ALA A 116 -2.98 -17.48 14.95
C ALA A 116 -1.53 -17.38 15.44
N LEU A 117 -0.88 -18.54 15.68
CA LEU A 117 0.53 -18.63 16.03
C LEU A 117 1.42 -18.03 14.94
N ALA A 118 1.16 -18.35 13.67
CA ALA A 118 1.89 -17.78 12.55
C ALA A 118 1.84 -16.23 12.59
N ALA A 119 0.65 -15.64 12.68
CA ALA A 119 0.51 -14.19 12.72
C ALA A 119 1.22 -13.54 13.93
N ALA A 120 1.19 -14.19 15.10
CA ALA A 120 1.84 -13.70 16.30
C ALA A 120 3.37 -13.74 16.18
N TYR A 121 3.95 -14.86 15.72
CA TYR A 121 5.39 -14.99 15.49
C TYR A 121 5.90 -14.01 14.43
N HIS A 122 5.17 -13.84 13.32
CA HIS A 122 5.51 -12.89 12.28
C HIS A 122 5.59 -11.44 12.81
N ARG A 123 4.56 -11.02 13.58
CA ARG A 123 4.53 -9.67 14.17
C ARG A 123 5.62 -9.46 15.22
N LEU A 124 5.90 -10.47 16.04
CA LEU A 124 6.98 -10.44 17.02
C LEU A 124 8.36 -10.35 16.34
N ALA A 125 8.56 -11.02 15.21
CA ALA A 125 9.80 -10.94 14.44
C ALA A 125 10.09 -9.51 13.97
N PHE A 126 9.10 -8.84 13.35
CA PHE A 126 9.25 -7.45 12.90
C PHE A 126 9.36 -6.45 14.05
N GLN A 127 8.65 -6.65 15.17
CA GLN A 127 8.85 -5.81 16.35
C GLN A 127 10.29 -5.94 16.89
N THR A 128 10.80 -7.18 16.98
CA THR A 128 12.16 -7.46 17.43
C THR A 128 13.21 -6.77 16.56
N LEU A 129 13.01 -6.79 15.23
CA LEU A 129 13.86 -6.08 14.27
C LEU A 129 13.81 -4.55 14.48
N ALA A 130 12.60 -3.99 14.59
CA ALA A 130 12.41 -2.55 14.78
C ALA A 130 13.06 -2.04 16.08
N ASP A 131 12.93 -2.80 17.17
CA ASP A 131 13.50 -2.42 18.47
C ASP A 131 15.03 -2.44 18.46
N GLN A 132 15.65 -3.36 17.70
CA GLN A 132 17.10 -3.35 17.53
C GLN A 132 17.57 -2.11 16.75
N VAL A 133 16.88 -1.72 15.67
CA VAL A 133 17.27 -0.52 14.92
C VAL A 133 17.19 0.71 15.80
N ARG A 134 16.11 0.87 16.58
CA ARG A 134 15.96 1.95 17.56
C ARG A 134 17.11 1.98 18.57
N ARG A 135 17.49 0.82 19.11
CA ARG A 135 18.61 0.69 20.05
C ARG A 135 19.93 1.12 19.40
N SER A 136 20.21 0.64 18.19
CA SER A 136 21.45 0.89 17.46
C SER A 136 21.60 2.38 17.09
N VAL A 137 20.53 3.01 16.60
CA VAL A 137 20.53 4.45 16.28
C VAL A 137 20.74 5.33 17.52
N ARG A 138 20.19 4.94 18.67
CA ARG A 138 20.37 5.65 19.96
C ARG A 138 21.81 5.59 20.46
N THR A 139 22.53 4.51 20.19
CA THR A 139 23.90 4.30 20.69
C THR A 139 24.98 4.90 19.78
N VAL A 140 24.65 5.31 18.54
CA VAL A 140 25.59 6.00 17.63
C VAL A 140 26.24 7.20 18.32
N ARG A 141 27.58 7.25 18.27
CA ARG A 141 28.38 8.37 18.80
C ARG A 141 27.97 9.67 18.09
N GLY A 142 27.59 10.68 18.87
CA GLY A 142 27.06 11.95 18.36
C GLY A 142 25.53 12.10 18.47
N ASN A 143 24.80 10.99 18.73
CA ASN A 143 23.36 11.02 18.99
C ASN A 143 22.99 10.87 20.48
N GLN A 144 23.84 10.23 21.28
CA GLN A 144 23.54 9.84 22.67
C GLN A 144 23.05 10.98 23.57
N TRP A 145 23.59 12.20 23.40
CA TRP A 145 23.21 13.37 24.20
C TRP A 145 21.74 13.76 23.97
N MET A 146 21.22 13.56 22.75
CA MET A 146 19.85 13.95 22.38
C MET A 146 18.77 13.19 23.15
N PHE A 147 19.10 11.98 23.61
CA PHE A 147 18.17 11.10 24.35
C PHE A 147 18.28 11.26 25.87
N ARG A 148 19.27 12.00 26.37
CA ARG A 148 19.49 12.24 27.81
C ARG A 148 19.10 13.63 28.27
N MET A 149 18.82 14.54 27.32
CA MET A 149 18.50 15.93 27.60
C MET A 149 17.06 16.07 28.10
N GLY A 150 16.87 16.50 29.35
CA GLY A 150 15.55 16.72 29.94
C GLY A 150 15.17 18.19 30.17
N HIS A 151 16.10 19.12 30.00
CA HIS A 151 15.88 20.55 30.30
C HIS A 151 16.60 21.46 29.28
N PRO A 152 16.03 22.61 28.87
CA PRO A 152 16.62 23.54 27.90
C PRO A 152 18.07 23.94 28.16
N LYS A 153 18.44 24.17 29.43
CA LYS A 153 19.81 24.55 29.85
C LYS A 153 20.89 23.52 29.49
N ASP A 154 20.51 22.27 29.30
CA ASP A 154 21.43 21.20 28.93
C ASP A 154 21.72 21.18 27.42
N GLN A 155 21.12 22.09 26.63
CA GLN A 155 21.26 22.17 25.17
C GLN A 155 22.71 22.52 24.80
N PRO A 156 23.50 21.59 24.22
CA PRO A 156 24.89 21.89 23.86
C PRO A 156 25.02 22.71 22.57
N LEU A 157 23.96 22.78 21.76
CA LEU A 157 24.03 23.40 20.44
C LEU A 157 23.96 24.93 20.51
N ARG A 158 24.72 25.62 19.65
CA ARG A 158 24.67 27.09 19.46
C ARG A 158 24.66 27.40 17.98
N VAL A 159 23.83 28.34 17.57
CA VAL A 159 23.81 28.77 16.16
C VAL A 159 25.07 29.57 15.85
N ARG A 160 25.72 29.25 14.72
CA ARG A 160 26.95 29.88 14.26
C ARG A 160 26.78 31.40 14.11
N ARG A 161 27.80 32.15 14.52
CA ARG A 161 27.78 33.63 14.57
C ARG A 161 27.53 34.25 13.19
N GLU A 162 27.99 33.59 12.15
CA GLU A 162 27.78 33.95 10.75
C GLU A 162 26.28 34.09 10.42
N LEU A 163 25.41 33.25 11.00
CA LEU A 163 23.95 33.29 10.80
C LEU A 163 23.25 34.32 11.70
N LEU A 164 23.93 34.81 12.74
CA LEU A 164 23.44 35.83 13.67
C LEU A 164 23.85 37.25 13.25
N THR A 165 24.70 37.38 12.22
CA THR A 165 25.21 38.67 11.76
C THR A 165 24.26 39.28 10.73
N LYS A 166 23.59 40.37 11.11
CA LYS A 166 22.67 41.10 10.22
C LYS A 166 23.43 41.85 9.12
N ALA A 167 22.85 41.88 7.92
CA ALA A 167 23.26 42.79 6.86
C ALA A 167 22.85 44.25 7.17
N ALA A 168 23.32 45.19 6.35
CA ALA A 168 23.04 46.63 6.53
C ALA A 168 21.53 46.97 6.48
N ASP A 169 20.74 46.17 5.77
CA ASP A 169 19.28 46.27 5.69
C ASP A 169 18.55 45.57 6.86
N GLY A 170 19.29 45.07 7.85
CA GLY A 170 18.76 44.37 9.02
C GLY A 170 18.43 42.90 8.80
N SER A 171 18.60 42.36 7.59
CA SER A 171 18.30 40.96 7.28
C SER A 171 19.38 39.97 7.73
N TYR A 172 18.96 38.78 8.15
CA TYR A 172 19.87 37.67 8.41
C TYR A 172 20.22 36.95 7.10
N PRO A 173 21.45 36.40 6.97
CA PRO A 173 21.79 35.55 5.85
C PRO A 173 20.98 34.24 5.89
N ILE A 174 20.85 33.59 4.74
CA ILE A 174 20.12 32.33 4.59
C ILE A 174 21.11 31.24 4.23
N LEU A 175 21.17 30.19 5.04
CA LEU A 175 21.94 29.00 4.71
C LEU A 175 21.08 28.11 3.80
N ARG A 176 21.62 27.71 2.65
CA ARG A 176 20.97 26.80 1.71
C ARG A 176 21.77 25.52 1.56
N GLU A 177 21.12 24.37 1.72
CA GLU A 177 21.65 23.05 1.35
C GLU A 177 20.96 22.58 0.08
N ARG A 178 21.73 22.07 -0.88
CA ARG A 178 21.26 21.44 -2.11
C ARG A 178 21.78 20.03 -2.18
N THR A 179 20.90 19.08 -2.50
CA THR A 179 21.23 17.65 -2.45
C THR A 179 20.73 16.98 -3.73
N PRO A 180 21.60 16.23 -4.45
CA PRO A 180 21.17 15.41 -5.57
C PRO A 180 20.34 14.22 -5.04
N VAL A 181 19.64 13.54 -5.95
CA VAL A 181 18.95 12.29 -5.58
C VAL A 181 19.79 11.08 -5.94
N ARG A 182 19.40 9.92 -5.42
CA ARG A 182 20.07 8.67 -5.75
C ARG A 182 19.48 8.03 -7.01
N MET A 183 20.35 7.39 -7.77
CA MET A 183 20.01 6.58 -8.92
C MET A 183 20.75 5.23 -8.79
N ASP A 184 20.01 4.15 -8.50
CA ASP A 184 20.57 2.82 -8.16
C ASP A 184 20.64 1.91 -9.38
N LEU A 185 21.84 1.67 -9.89
CA LEU A 185 22.09 0.94 -11.14
C LEU A 185 21.87 -0.57 -11.03
N THR A 186 22.02 -1.14 -9.85
CA THR A 186 22.02 -2.59 -9.68
C THR A 186 20.74 -3.09 -9.02
N HIS A 187 19.98 -2.25 -8.31
CA HIS A 187 18.85 -2.60 -7.43
C HIS A 187 19.25 -3.53 -6.25
N SER A 188 20.23 -4.39 -6.51
CA SER A 188 20.92 -5.29 -5.60
C SER A 188 19.97 -6.19 -4.83
N ALA A 189 18.79 -6.44 -5.40
CA ALA A 189 17.71 -7.23 -4.81
C ALA A 189 17.44 -6.88 -3.33
N TRP A 190 17.39 -5.57 -3.03
CA TRP A 190 17.20 -5.02 -1.68
C TRP A 190 18.26 -5.49 -0.68
N SER A 191 19.51 -5.64 -1.13
CA SER A 191 20.59 -6.06 -0.26
C SER A 191 20.93 -5.04 0.84
N ASP A 192 20.42 -3.82 0.69
CA ASP A 192 20.57 -2.66 1.57
C ASP A 192 19.61 -2.60 2.75
N ILE A 193 18.69 -3.56 2.88
CA ILE A 193 17.84 -3.58 4.05
C ILE A 193 18.70 -3.87 5.29
N PHE A 194 18.51 -3.08 6.36
CA PHE A 194 19.35 -3.11 7.56
C PHE A 194 19.66 -4.51 8.10
N PHE A 195 18.63 -5.30 8.37
CA PHE A 195 18.82 -6.62 8.97
C PHE A 195 19.53 -7.59 8.01
N LEU A 196 19.40 -7.39 6.69
CA LEU A 196 20.09 -8.20 5.69
C LEU A 196 21.58 -7.89 5.71
N GLY A 197 21.93 -6.60 5.69
CA GLY A 197 23.32 -6.15 5.82
C GLY A 197 23.95 -6.49 7.17
N MET A 198 23.14 -6.59 8.23
CA MET A 198 23.59 -7.02 9.55
C MET A 198 23.78 -8.54 9.67
N ASP A 199 23.16 -9.37 8.82
CA ASP A 199 23.39 -10.83 8.82
C ASP A 199 24.40 -11.29 7.77
N TYR A 200 24.38 -10.71 6.57
CA TYR A 200 25.27 -11.05 5.47
C TYR A 200 25.92 -9.78 4.89
N PRO A 201 26.79 -9.10 5.66
CA PRO A 201 27.42 -7.85 5.23
C PRO A 201 28.21 -8.00 3.93
N GLU A 202 28.77 -9.18 3.66
CA GLU A 202 29.53 -9.47 2.45
C GLU A 202 28.67 -9.49 1.17
N GLY A 203 27.37 -9.79 1.31
CA GLY A 203 26.39 -9.77 0.23
C GLY A 203 25.51 -8.52 0.19
N ALA A 204 25.68 -7.60 1.13
CA ALA A 204 24.99 -6.31 1.13
C ALA A 204 25.82 -5.30 0.35
N LYS A 205 25.54 -5.14 -0.94
CA LYS A 205 26.31 -4.27 -1.85
C LYS A 205 25.39 -3.59 -2.83
N VAL A 206 25.55 -2.29 -3.00
CA VAL A 206 24.74 -1.47 -3.92
C VAL A 206 25.63 -0.54 -4.72
N LEU A 207 25.39 -0.43 -6.03
CA LEU A 207 25.99 0.59 -6.89
C LEU A 207 25.02 1.73 -7.15
N ASN A 208 25.38 2.93 -6.70
CA ASN A 208 24.52 4.10 -6.70
C ASN A 208 25.23 5.29 -7.38
N VAL A 209 24.48 6.13 -8.08
CA VAL A 209 24.93 7.37 -8.69
C VAL A 209 24.14 8.55 -8.11
N SER A 210 24.82 9.60 -7.69
CA SER A 210 24.16 10.88 -7.34
C SER A 210 23.86 11.65 -8.62
N VAL A 211 22.60 12.04 -8.81
CA VAL A 211 22.16 12.73 -10.03
C VAL A 211 21.37 13.99 -9.74
N ASP A 212 21.63 15.00 -10.57
CA ASP A 212 20.81 16.18 -10.76
C ASP A 212 19.72 15.86 -11.78
N LEU A 213 18.53 16.48 -11.65
CA LEU A 213 17.37 16.16 -12.46
C LEU A 213 16.66 17.41 -12.97
N GLY A 214 16.05 17.27 -14.15
CA GLY A 214 15.07 18.19 -14.73
C GLY A 214 14.02 17.41 -15.51
N VAL A 215 12.78 17.88 -15.51
CA VAL A 215 11.72 17.30 -16.36
C VAL A 215 11.94 17.77 -17.80
N HIS A 216 12.05 16.81 -18.70
CA HIS A 216 12.35 17.06 -20.11
C HIS A 216 11.27 17.96 -20.74
N GLY A 217 11.70 18.99 -21.47
CA GLY A 217 10.81 19.98 -22.09
C GLY A 217 10.20 21.02 -21.13
N ARG A 218 10.31 20.83 -19.81
CA ARG A 218 9.90 21.81 -18.79
C ARG A 218 11.09 22.60 -18.26
N ASP A 219 12.13 21.90 -17.85
CA ASP A 219 13.29 22.48 -17.18
C ASP A 219 14.42 22.76 -18.18
N ALA A 220 15.13 23.88 -18.02
CA ALA A 220 16.19 24.28 -18.95
C ALA A 220 17.48 23.45 -18.79
N ALA A 221 17.74 22.93 -17.58
CA ALA A 221 18.89 22.08 -17.28
C ALA A 221 18.64 21.26 -16.00
N PRO A 222 19.27 20.08 -15.85
CA PRO A 222 19.25 19.31 -14.61
C PRO A 222 19.88 20.08 -13.44
N GLN A 223 19.26 20.02 -12.26
CA GLN A 223 19.79 20.63 -11.03
C GLN A 223 19.56 19.69 -9.83
N PRO A 224 20.28 19.88 -8.69
CA PRO A 224 19.99 19.13 -7.48
C PRO A 224 18.53 19.37 -7.08
N PRO A 225 17.68 18.33 -7.11
CA PRO A 225 16.24 18.55 -7.06
C PRO A 225 15.71 18.76 -5.65
N VAL A 226 16.54 18.52 -4.63
CA VAL A 226 16.20 18.69 -3.22
C VAL A 226 16.96 19.89 -2.68
N SER A 227 16.25 20.77 -1.97
CA SER A 227 16.85 21.92 -1.32
C SER A 227 16.21 22.23 0.04
N ALA A 228 17.04 22.68 0.98
CA ALA A 228 16.63 23.12 2.30
C ALA A 228 17.23 24.49 2.62
N TRP A 229 16.45 25.38 3.25
CA TRP A 229 16.90 26.70 3.68
C TRP A 229 16.68 26.89 5.16
N LEU A 230 17.64 27.51 5.83
CA LEU A 230 17.56 27.86 7.24
C LEU A 230 17.96 29.31 7.45
N ARG A 231 17.15 30.06 8.20
CA ARG A 231 17.51 31.40 8.68
C ARG A 231 17.00 31.66 10.10
N VAL A 232 17.61 32.66 10.73
CA VAL A 232 17.16 33.19 12.03
C VAL A 232 16.04 34.21 11.80
N ILE A 233 15.04 34.20 12.69
CA ILE A 233 13.90 35.12 12.68
C ILE A 233 13.72 35.82 14.03
N GLU A 234 13.03 36.96 14.03
CA GLU A 234 12.83 37.84 15.21
C GLU A 234 11.62 37.45 16.07
N GLN A 235 11.16 36.21 15.97
CA GLN A 235 10.08 35.63 16.76
C GLN A 235 10.58 34.35 17.40
N PRO A 236 10.30 34.08 18.70
CA PRO A 236 10.75 32.87 19.39
C PRO A 236 9.91 31.64 19.03
N VAL A 237 9.81 31.35 17.73
CA VAL A 237 9.05 30.24 17.16
C VAL A 237 9.93 29.41 16.23
N LEU A 238 9.53 28.17 16.02
CA LEU A 238 10.04 27.35 14.93
C LEU A 238 9.06 27.43 13.77
N ARG A 239 9.41 28.18 12.73
CA ARG A 239 8.62 28.31 11.52
C ARG A 239 9.04 27.23 10.51
N LEU A 240 8.13 26.32 10.21
CA LEU A 240 8.34 25.25 9.24
C LEU A 240 7.54 25.55 7.98
N VAL A 241 8.18 25.44 6.81
CA VAL A 241 7.52 25.69 5.52
C VAL A 241 7.91 24.60 4.52
N SER A 242 6.92 24.00 3.86
CA SER A 242 7.14 23.16 2.68
C SER A 242 6.50 23.84 1.48
N VAL A 243 7.34 24.21 0.51
CA VAL A 243 6.90 24.85 -0.73
C VAL A 243 5.99 23.90 -1.52
N ASP A 244 6.42 22.65 -1.65
CA ASP A 244 5.77 21.65 -2.51
C ASP A 244 4.41 21.19 -1.95
N LEU A 245 4.25 21.26 -0.62
CA LEU A 245 2.99 20.95 0.06
C LEU A 245 2.10 22.18 0.25
N GLY A 246 2.57 23.37 -0.11
CA GLY A 246 1.84 24.62 0.16
C GLY A 246 1.55 24.84 1.64
N ALA A 247 2.38 24.30 2.54
CA ALA A 247 2.10 24.20 3.96
C ALA A 247 3.10 25.04 4.78
N ARG A 248 2.58 25.72 5.81
CA ARG A 248 3.37 26.50 6.77
C ARG A 248 2.77 26.37 8.17
N ALA A 249 3.64 26.25 9.17
CA ALA A 249 3.27 26.32 10.58
C ALA A 249 4.28 27.17 11.37
N ASP A 250 3.78 28.02 12.26
CA ASP A 250 4.57 28.75 13.26
C ASP A 250 4.40 28.03 14.60
N ILE A 251 5.37 27.22 14.99
CA ILE A 251 5.30 26.38 16.19
C ILE A 251 5.86 27.15 17.39
N SER A 252 5.02 27.42 18.38
CA SER A 252 5.41 28.04 19.66
C SER A 252 5.46 27.05 20.82
N GLU A 253 4.73 25.93 20.72
CA GLU A 253 4.64 24.92 21.77
C GLU A 253 5.54 23.72 21.48
N LEU A 254 6.22 23.24 22.53
CA LEU A 254 7.18 22.13 22.40
C LEU A 254 6.49 20.83 21.97
N ALA A 255 5.30 20.54 22.51
CA ALA A 255 4.55 19.32 22.21
C ALA A 255 4.16 19.22 20.73
N GLU A 256 3.90 20.35 20.07
CA GLU A 256 3.52 20.39 18.65
C GLU A 256 4.63 19.94 17.71
N VAL A 257 5.91 20.05 18.10
CA VAL A 257 7.03 19.51 17.33
C VAL A 257 6.93 17.98 17.20
N PHE A 258 6.31 17.31 18.18
CA PHE A 258 6.13 15.87 18.22
C PHE A 258 4.76 15.40 17.71
N ASP A 259 3.87 16.32 17.31
CA ASP A 259 2.59 15.99 16.67
C ASP A 259 2.72 16.02 15.14
N PHE A 260 2.96 14.85 14.55
CA PHE A 260 3.15 14.69 13.10
C PHE A 260 1.84 14.68 12.30
N ALA A 261 0.67 14.57 12.95
CA ALA A 261 -0.63 14.56 12.28
C ALA A 261 -1.28 15.95 12.17
N LYS A 262 -0.84 16.90 13.00
CA LYS A 262 -1.42 18.25 13.05
C LYS A 262 -1.37 18.99 11.70
N ASP A 263 -0.34 18.72 10.90
CA ASP A 263 -0.09 19.38 9.62
C ASP A 263 0.71 18.48 8.67
N TYR A 264 0.89 18.92 7.42
CA TYR A 264 1.67 18.18 6.41
C TYR A 264 3.20 18.29 6.57
N LEU A 265 3.70 18.88 7.67
CA LEU A 265 5.13 19.19 7.88
C LEU A 265 5.87 18.13 8.69
N GLY A 266 5.31 16.92 8.80
CA GLY A 266 5.88 15.81 9.57
C GLY A 266 7.34 15.49 9.23
N LEU A 267 7.76 15.58 7.96
CA LEU A 267 9.16 15.35 7.58
C LEU A 267 10.10 16.45 8.11
N LEU A 268 9.65 17.71 8.13
CA LEU A 268 10.43 18.81 8.71
C LEU A 268 10.52 18.68 10.23
N LYS A 269 9.43 18.27 10.90
CA LYS A 269 9.44 17.93 12.33
C LYS A 269 10.42 16.80 12.62
N ALA A 270 10.43 15.73 11.83
CA ALA A 270 11.41 14.65 11.93
C ALA A 270 12.85 15.15 11.80
N ALA A 271 13.12 16.05 10.84
CA ALA A 271 14.46 16.63 10.64
C ALA A 271 14.90 17.50 11.83
N VAL A 272 14.00 18.30 12.39
CA VAL A 272 14.25 19.14 13.58
C VAL A 272 14.59 18.27 14.79
N ILE A 273 13.87 17.17 14.98
CA ILE A 273 14.11 16.24 16.08
C ILE A 273 15.43 15.48 15.86
N ALA A 274 15.62 14.90 14.67
CA ALA A 274 16.79 14.07 14.36
C ALA A 274 18.10 14.87 14.27
N SER A 275 18.05 16.16 13.93
CA SER A 275 19.22 17.05 13.96
C SER A 275 19.63 17.51 15.36
N GLY A 276 18.78 17.28 16.37
CA GLY A 276 19.00 17.69 17.75
C GLY A 276 18.60 19.14 18.06
N LEU A 277 17.94 19.86 17.13
CA LEU A 277 17.41 21.19 17.44
C LEU A 277 16.34 21.12 18.54
N VAL A 278 15.47 20.09 18.46
CA VAL A 278 14.52 19.73 19.51
C VAL A 278 14.72 18.25 19.87
N PRO A 279 15.65 17.94 20.79
CA PRO A 279 16.05 16.56 21.06
C PRO A 279 14.90 15.69 21.59
N PRO A 280 14.83 14.38 21.24
CA PRO A 280 13.77 13.50 21.73
C PRO A 280 13.64 13.44 23.25
N GLY A 281 14.72 13.61 24.01
CA GLY A 281 14.69 13.54 25.48
C GLY A 281 13.85 14.63 26.16
N ILE A 282 13.59 15.76 25.46
CA ILE A 282 12.83 16.88 26.02
C ILE A 282 11.31 16.70 25.84
N GLU A 283 10.88 15.70 25.07
CA GLU A 283 9.47 15.35 24.86
C GLU A 283 8.80 15.09 26.23
N GLY A 284 7.70 15.77 26.52
CA GLY A 284 6.96 15.60 27.79
C GLY A 284 7.58 16.26 29.04
N SER A 285 8.68 17.01 28.91
CA SER A 285 9.33 17.72 30.03
C SER A 285 8.54 18.92 30.60
N GLY A 286 7.48 19.37 29.92
CA GLY A 286 6.72 20.57 30.28
C GLY A 286 7.44 21.91 30.03
N GLN A 287 8.59 21.89 29.34
CA GLN A 287 9.41 23.06 29.07
C GLN A 287 8.94 23.84 27.84
N SER A 288 9.29 25.13 27.75
CA SER A 288 8.89 25.97 26.62
C SER A 288 9.86 25.87 25.44
N LEU A 289 9.32 25.85 24.22
CA LEU A 289 10.12 25.89 23.00
C LEU A 289 10.93 27.20 22.90
N GLY A 290 10.32 28.33 23.29
CA GLY A 290 11.01 29.63 23.33
C GLY A 290 12.24 29.63 24.24
N GLY A 291 12.18 28.96 25.39
CA GLY A 291 13.33 28.79 26.29
C GLY A 291 14.46 27.96 25.67
N LEU A 292 14.09 26.88 24.97
CA LEU A 292 15.05 26.05 24.22
C LEU A 292 15.73 26.83 23.07
N LEU A 293 14.94 27.59 22.30
CA LEU A 293 15.45 28.44 21.22
C LEU A 293 16.38 29.54 21.76
N ALA A 294 16.05 30.13 22.91
CA ALA A 294 16.86 31.17 23.54
C ALA A 294 18.28 30.68 23.89
N GLU A 295 18.43 29.43 24.33
CA GLU A 295 19.76 28.84 24.59
C GLU A 295 20.61 28.71 23.32
N MET A 296 19.99 28.44 22.16
CA MET A 296 20.71 28.27 20.90
C MET A 296 20.99 29.60 20.16
N LEU A 297 20.05 30.55 20.22
CA LEU A 297 19.99 31.73 19.35
C LEU A 297 20.13 33.07 20.09
N GLY A 298 19.94 33.06 21.41
CA GLY A 298 19.66 34.24 22.23
C GLY A 298 18.15 34.54 22.35
N PRO A 299 17.74 35.35 23.34
CA PRO A 299 16.34 35.58 23.66
C PRO A 299 15.57 36.27 22.53
N GLY A 300 14.29 35.93 22.37
CA GLY A 300 13.37 36.56 21.42
C GLY A 300 13.59 36.17 19.96
N ARG A 301 14.45 35.18 19.68
CA ARG A 301 14.76 34.71 18.32
C ARG A 301 14.28 33.29 18.10
N GLY A 302 14.03 32.96 16.84
CA GLY A 302 13.62 31.64 16.41
C GLY A 302 14.27 31.25 15.08
N LEU A 303 13.81 30.15 14.52
CA LEU A 303 14.33 29.57 13.28
C LEU A 303 13.21 29.42 12.26
N GLU A 304 13.53 29.69 11.00
CA GLU A 304 12.68 29.35 9.87
C GLU A 304 13.42 28.30 9.01
N LEU A 305 12.80 27.14 8.86
CA LEU A 305 13.28 26.01 8.06
C LEU A 305 12.31 25.79 6.89
N VAL A 306 12.84 25.84 5.67
CA VAL A 306 12.06 25.70 4.43
C VAL A 306 12.56 24.51 3.64
N SER A 307 11.64 23.68 3.14
CA SER A 307 11.93 22.64 2.15
C SER A 307 11.35 22.99 0.78
N SER A 308 12.07 22.57 -0.28
CA SER A 308 11.55 22.57 -1.65
C SER A 308 12.16 21.41 -2.43
N VAL A 309 11.32 20.76 -3.22
CA VAL A 309 11.64 19.72 -4.18
C VAL A 309 11.22 20.22 -5.55
N ASN A 310 12.06 20.08 -6.58
CA ASN A 310 11.82 20.62 -7.92
C ASN A 310 10.72 19.85 -8.71
N ASP A 311 9.51 19.76 -8.14
CA ASP A 311 8.34 19.06 -8.67
C ASP A 311 8.64 17.63 -9.12
N ILE A 312 9.52 16.94 -8.38
CA ILE A 312 9.71 15.51 -8.56
C ILE A 312 8.55 14.78 -7.88
N PRO A 313 7.81 13.95 -8.60
CA PRO A 313 6.66 13.25 -8.05
C PRO A 313 7.00 12.34 -6.87
N LYS A 314 6.06 12.23 -5.93
CA LYS A 314 6.09 11.16 -4.93
C LYS A 314 6.05 9.80 -5.64
N GLY A 315 6.88 8.86 -5.20
CA GLY A 315 6.96 7.53 -5.82
C GLY A 315 7.99 7.39 -6.93
N SER A 316 8.83 8.41 -7.18
CA SER A 316 9.86 8.41 -8.22
C SER A 316 10.96 7.36 -8.11
N ARG A 317 11.03 6.65 -6.97
CA ARG A 317 12.05 5.62 -6.66
C ARG A 317 13.49 6.14 -6.64
N LEU A 318 13.66 7.46 -6.54
CA LEU A 318 14.95 8.15 -6.40
C LEU A 318 15.27 8.54 -4.94
N ALA A 319 14.51 7.99 -3.98
CA ALA A 319 14.59 8.29 -2.54
C ALA A 319 14.59 9.80 -2.20
N VAL A 320 13.70 10.56 -2.83
CA VAL A 320 13.58 12.00 -2.64
C VAL A 320 13.32 12.36 -1.18
N SER A 321 12.45 11.63 -0.48
CA SER A 321 12.11 11.89 0.92
C SER A 321 13.31 11.78 1.85
N THR A 322 14.12 10.74 1.69
CA THR A 322 15.30 10.49 2.53
C THR A 322 16.42 11.48 2.24
N ASN A 323 16.63 11.82 0.97
CA ASN A 323 17.60 12.86 0.60
C ASN A 323 17.13 14.25 1.07
N LEU A 324 15.82 14.54 1.07
CA LEU A 324 15.26 15.76 1.66
C LEU A 324 15.44 15.80 3.17
N LEU A 325 15.17 14.70 3.86
CA LEU A 325 15.44 14.58 5.29
C LEU A 325 16.93 14.80 5.59
N ALA A 326 17.83 14.20 4.81
CA ALA A 326 19.27 14.39 4.94
C ALA A 326 19.69 15.85 4.67
N ALA A 327 19.09 16.52 3.68
CA ALA A 327 19.34 17.93 3.39
C ALA A 327 18.91 18.84 4.55
N LEU A 328 17.72 18.61 5.11
CA LEU A 328 17.19 19.34 6.27
C LEU A 328 18.05 19.10 7.51
N ILE A 329 18.51 17.87 7.74
CA ILE A 329 19.42 17.56 8.85
C ILE A 329 20.79 18.23 8.63
N GLY A 330 21.32 18.16 7.41
CA GLY A 330 22.59 18.78 7.02
C GLY A 330 22.60 20.27 7.27
N VAL A 331 21.57 21.00 6.80
CA VAL A 331 21.48 22.46 7.00
C VAL A 331 21.40 22.82 8.49
N CYS A 332 20.66 22.05 9.29
CA CYS A 332 20.58 22.24 10.74
C CYS A 332 21.90 21.94 11.45
N MET A 333 22.61 20.88 11.04
CA MET A 333 23.92 20.52 11.60
C MET A 333 24.97 21.58 11.31
N ARG A 334 25.01 22.12 10.09
CA ARG A 334 25.91 23.23 9.73
C ARG A 334 25.60 24.50 10.50
N ALA A 335 24.31 24.83 10.63
CA ALA A 335 23.87 26.01 11.36
C ALA A 335 24.25 25.98 12.85
N THR A 336 24.36 24.79 13.44
CA THR A 336 24.63 24.58 14.88
C THR A 336 26.07 24.16 15.20
N GLY A 337 26.97 24.16 14.21
CA GLY A 337 28.38 23.79 14.39
C GLY A 337 28.62 22.30 14.61
N GLN A 338 27.61 21.45 14.36
CA GLN A 338 27.75 19.99 14.41
C GLN A 338 28.51 19.46 13.17
N ALA A 339 28.45 20.20 12.07
CA ALA A 339 29.39 20.08 10.95
C ALA A 339 30.40 21.23 11.01
N GLU A 340 31.67 20.95 10.73
CA GLU A 340 32.76 21.93 10.79
C GLU A 340 32.60 23.00 9.70
N SER A 341 32.18 22.58 8.50
CA SER A 341 32.05 23.47 7.34
C SER A 341 30.65 24.07 7.26
N LEU A 342 30.54 25.41 7.33
CA LEU A 342 29.26 26.12 7.13
C LEU A 342 28.77 26.01 5.67
N THR A 343 29.69 26.04 4.72
CA THR A 343 29.43 25.98 3.27
C THR A 343 30.31 24.91 2.62
N GLY A 344 30.02 24.55 1.36
CA GLY A 344 30.75 23.52 0.63
C GLY A 344 30.25 22.09 0.90
N PRO A 345 31.01 21.06 0.46
CA PRO A 345 30.66 19.66 0.70
C PRO A 345 30.81 19.29 2.18
N LEU A 346 30.13 18.22 2.60
CA LEU A 346 30.36 17.59 3.91
C LEU A 346 31.62 16.70 3.89
N ARG A 347 32.28 16.60 5.03
CA ARG A 347 33.34 15.60 5.28
C ARG A 347 32.73 14.21 5.47
N GLU A 348 33.53 13.16 5.28
CA GLU A 348 33.06 11.78 5.40
C GLU A 348 32.44 11.46 6.77
N SER A 349 33.05 11.92 7.87
CA SER A 349 32.50 11.76 9.22
C SER A 349 31.15 12.48 9.41
N GLU A 350 30.98 13.65 8.78
CA GLU A 350 29.76 14.45 8.83
C GLU A 350 28.65 13.78 8.01
N ARG A 351 28.97 13.27 6.80
CA ARG A 351 28.02 12.51 5.97
C ARG A 351 27.49 11.27 6.69
N ARG A 352 28.36 10.54 7.38
CA ARG A 352 27.97 9.37 8.18
C ARG A 352 27.04 9.74 9.33
N LEU A 353 27.28 10.88 9.98
CA LEU A 353 26.38 11.37 11.04
C LEU A 353 25.03 11.83 10.48
N VAL A 354 25.02 12.51 9.32
CA VAL A 354 23.78 12.86 8.60
C VAL A 354 23.00 11.61 8.23
N LEU A 355 23.64 10.58 7.68
CA LEU A 355 23.02 9.28 7.41
C LEU A 355 22.41 8.71 8.69
N ALA A 356 23.16 8.55 9.77
CA ALA A 356 22.65 8.00 11.03
C ALA A 356 21.40 8.73 11.56
N ARG A 357 21.35 10.05 11.36
CA ARG A 357 20.21 10.89 11.76
C ARG A 357 19.08 10.88 10.75
N ALA A 358 19.35 10.73 9.46
CA ALA A 358 18.32 10.51 8.46
C ALA A 358 17.61 9.18 8.76
N LEU A 359 18.35 8.13 9.10
CA LEU A 359 17.77 6.87 9.58
C LEU A 359 16.92 7.09 10.84
N LEU A 360 17.40 7.86 11.82
CA LEU A 360 16.59 8.22 12.98
C LEU A 360 15.29 8.91 12.55
N GLY A 361 15.37 9.96 11.73
CA GLY A 361 14.21 10.75 11.30
C GLY A 361 13.21 9.94 10.49
N GLU A 362 13.67 9.01 9.66
CA GLU A 362 12.85 8.04 8.93
C GLU A 362 12.04 7.15 9.87
N TRP A 363 12.70 6.57 10.88
CA TRP A 363 12.04 5.73 11.87
C TRP A 363 11.11 6.53 12.80
N ILE A 364 11.46 7.79 13.11
CA ILE A 364 10.56 8.71 13.84
C ILE A 364 9.34 9.05 12.99
N GLY A 365 9.53 9.27 11.68
CA GLY A 365 8.48 9.57 10.71
C GLY A 365 7.71 8.34 10.22
N GLY A 366 8.09 7.12 10.64
CA GLY A 366 7.40 5.87 10.34
C GLY A 366 7.78 5.17 9.02
N SER A 367 8.81 5.61 8.29
CA SER A 367 9.25 4.98 7.03
C SER A 367 10.54 4.18 7.23
N GLY A 368 10.47 2.85 7.39
CA GLY A 368 11.64 1.97 7.58
C GLY A 368 12.40 1.65 6.28
N GLY A 369 13.10 2.63 5.70
CA GLY A 369 13.83 2.51 4.42
C GLY A 369 15.14 1.70 4.47
N GLY A 370 15.87 1.66 3.35
CA GLY A 370 17.19 1.02 3.27
C GLY A 370 18.32 2.04 3.33
N TRP A 371 19.52 1.67 3.78
CA TRP A 371 20.59 2.67 4.01
C TRP A 371 21.07 3.39 2.74
N GLN A 372 20.81 2.84 1.55
CA GLN A 372 21.20 3.47 0.29
C GLN A 372 20.36 4.71 -0.03
N ASP A 373 19.22 4.90 0.63
CA ASP A 373 18.25 5.96 0.36
C ASP A 373 18.84 7.37 0.54
N SER A 374 19.78 7.54 1.47
CA SER A 374 20.55 8.78 1.64
C SER A 374 21.75 8.90 0.70
N GLY A 375 21.81 8.10 -0.38
CA GLY A 375 22.97 8.05 -1.27
C GLY A 375 23.30 9.38 -1.95
N GLY A 376 22.34 10.30 -2.08
CA GLY A 376 22.56 11.66 -2.61
C GLY A 376 23.50 12.52 -1.76
N VAL A 377 23.71 12.16 -0.49
CA VAL A 377 24.66 12.85 0.40
C VAL A 377 26.11 12.70 -0.09
N TRP A 378 26.45 11.57 -0.72
CA TRP A 378 27.77 11.32 -1.29
C TRP A 378 27.82 11.74 -2.77
N PRO A 379 28.99 12.16 -3.29
CA PRO A 379 29.15 12.52 -4.69
C PRO A 379 29.22 11.32 -5.63
N GLY A 380 28.96 11.57 -6.92
CA GLY A 380 29.33 10.73 -8.05
C GLY A 380 28.77 9.32 -8.02
N ILE A 381 29.50 8.40 -8.65
CA ILE A 381 29.25 6.96 -8.64
C ILE A 381 29.92 6.38 -7.40
N LYS A 382 29.17 5.59 -6.61
CA LYS A 382 29.70 4.94 -5.40
C LYS A 382 29.19 3.53 -5.21
N LEU A 383 30.05 2.70 -4.65
CA LEU A 383 29.71 1.38 -4.13
C LEU A 383 29.47 1.52 -2.62
N ILE A 384 28.31 1.09 -2.17
CA ILE A 384 27.91 1.13 -0.77
C ILE A 384 27.78 -0.32 -0.26
N GLN A 385 28.40 -0.65 0.87
CA GLN A 385 28.57 -2.04 1.28
C GLN A 385 28.36 -2.25 2.79
N GLY A 386 27.79 -3.40 3.14
CA GLY A 386 27.75 -3.89 4.52
C GLY A 386 29.15 -4.08 5.08
N VAL A 387 29.27 -3.94 6.40
CA VAL A 387 30.55 -4.03 7.12
C VAL A 387 30.40 -5.00 8.27
N VAL A 388 31.38 -5.89 8.44
CA VAL A 388 31.43 -6.83 9.58
C VAL A 388 31.53 -6.05 10.90
N ALA A 389 30.74 -6.45 11.90
CA ALA A 389 30.79 -5.89 13.23
C ALA A 389 32.08 -6.30 13.95
N ALA A 390 32.75 -5.35 14.59
CA ALA A 390 34.00 -5.53 15.31
C ALA A 390 33.82 -5.17 16.80
N ALA A 391 34.79 -5.57 17.63
CA ALA A 391 34.79 -5.22 19.04
C ALA A 391 34.70 -3.70 19.24
N GLY A 392 33.66 -3.24 19.96
CA GLY A 392 33.36 -1.81 20.18
C GLY A 392 32.19 -1.26 19.38
N ASP A 393 31.73 -1.97 18.34
CA ASP A 393 30.48 -1.65 17.66
C ASP A 393 29.26 -2.05 18.54
N PRO A 394 28.16 -1.28 18.54
CA PRO A 394 26.94 -1.63 19.27
C PRO A 394 26.37 -3.02 18.91
N GLU A 395 26.66 -3.49 17.70
CA GLU A 395 26.20 -4.75 17.14
C GLU A 395 27.11 -5.95 17.45
N SER A 396 28.28 -5.73 18.06
CA SER A 396 29.24 -6.81 18.38
C SER A 396 28.60 -7.86 19.31
N GLY A 397 28.57 -9.12 18.86
CA GLY A 397 27.93 -10.23 19.58
C GLY A 397 26.40 -10.32 19.38
N ILE A 398 25.78 -9.31 18.77
CA ILE A 398 24.34 -9.25 18.49
C ILE A 398 24.05 -9.61 17.02
N SER A 399 24.89 -9.18 16.08
CA SER A 399 24.79 -9.49 14.65
C SER A 399 26.17 -9.58 13.99
N ARG A 400 26.24 -10.15 12.77
CA ARG A 400 27.50 -10.32 12.02
C ARG A 400 28.00 -9.01 11.42
N GLY A 401 27.09 -8.15 10.96
CA GLY A 401 27.35 -6.86 10.36
C GLY A 401 26.85 -5.68 11.20
N ARG A 402 27.34 -4.49 10.88
CA ARG A 402 26.94 -3.19 11.46
C ARG A 402 25.66 -2.68 10.82
N LEU A 403 24.93 -1.82 11.54
CA LEU A 403 23.79 -1.10 10.97
C LEU A 403 24.21 -0.15 9.83
N MET A 404 25.33 0.55 9.99
CA MET A 404 25.79 1.55 9.02
C MET A 404 26.76 0.95 7.98
N PRO A 405 26.57 1.25 6.68
CA PRO A 405 27.44 0.77 5.63
C PRO A 405 28.76 1.55 5.51
N ALA A 406 29.65 1.06 4.65
CA ALA A 406 30.77 1.79 4.10
C ALA A 406 30.45 2.32 2.68
N HIS A 407 31.03 3.47 2.34
CA HIS A 407 30.90 4.10 1.02
C HIS A 407 32.27 4.17 0.36
N HIS A 408 32.39 3.63 -0.84
CA HIS A 408 33.53 3.81 -1.74
C HIS A 408 33.10 4.65 -2.93
N VAL A 409 33.53 5.92 -2.96
CA VAL A 409 33.26 6.83 -4.08
C VAL A 409 34.31 6.58 -5.15
N PHE A 410 33.88 6.18 -6.34
CA PHE A 410 34.79 5.95 -7.46
C PHE A 410 35.31 7.27 -8.01
N ASP A 411 36.61 7.38 -8.17
CA ASP A 411 37.24 8.54 -8.81
C ASP A 411 37.24 8.43 -10.35
N THR A 412 37.87 9.40 -11.03
CA THR A 412 38.00 9.42 -12.49
C THR A 412 39.06 8.47 -13.05
N LYS A 413 39.86 7.83 -12.20
CA LYS A 413 40.80 6.77 -12.60
C LYS A 413 40.11 5.41 -12.59
N GLU A 414 39.26 5.17 -11.59
CA GLU A 414 38.48 3.94 -11.48
C GLU A 414 37.33 3.91 -12.49
N ILE A 415 36.57 5.01 -12.63
CA ILE A 415 35.51 5.14 -13.65
C ILE A 415 35.78 6.44 -14.44
N PRO A 416 36.37 6.32 -15.65
CA PRO A 416 36.77 7.46 -16.47
C PRO A 416 35.65 8.45 -16.77
N ALA A 417 36.01 9.72 -16.95
CA ALA A 417 35.06 10.78 -17.31
C ALA A 417 34.31 10.47 -18.62
N GLU A 418 34.97 9.81 -19.57
CA GLU A 418 34.35 9.36 -20.81
C GLU A 418 33.24 8.32 -20.54
N SER A 419 33.48 7.34 -19.67
CA SER A 419 32.46 6.34 -19.27
C SER A 419 31.25 7.01 -18.62
N ARG A 420 31.49 8.01 -17.76
CA ARG A 420 30.44 8.82 -17.11
C ARG A 420 29.61 9.59 -18.15
N GLN A 421 30.26 10.15 -19.16
CA GLN A 421 29.59 10.87 -20.25
C GLN A 421 28.77 9.90 -21.13
N ARG A 422 29.36 8.77 -21.54
CA ARG A 422 28.65 7.74 -22.34
C ARG A 422 27.40 7.22 -21.64
N LEU A 423 27.44 7.03 -20.31
CA LEU A 423 26.26 6.65 -19.54
C LEU A 423 25.15 7.70 -19.67
N GLN A 424 25.50 8.97 -19.49
CA GLN A 424 24.55 10.08 -19.65
C GLN A 424 24.03 10.16 -21.09
N ASP A 425 24.86 9.92 -22.10
CA ASP A 425 24.48 10.01 -23.52
C ASP A 425 23.63 8.84 -24.01
N SER A 426 23.56 7.74 -23.26
CA SER A 426 22.84 6.52 -23.65
C SER A 426 21.56 6.27 -22.84
N LEU A 427 21.50 6.76 -21.60
CA LEU A 427 20.41 6.47 -20.67
C LEU A 427 19.29 7.52 -20.77
N VAL A 428 18.06 7.03 -20.93
CA VAL A 428 16.83 7.80 -20.76
C VAL A 428 16.17 7.40 -19.45
N LEU A 429 16.07 8.36 -18.53
CA LEU A 429 15.48 8.17 -17.21
C LEU A 429 14.00 8.59 -17.23
N VAL A 430 13.11 7.80 -16.67
CA VAL A 430 11.66 8.07 -16.72
C VAL A 430 10.94 7.77 -15.41
N HIS A 431 9.76 8.38 -15.26
CA HIS A 431 8.71 8.00 -14.33
C HIS A 431 7.49 7.51 -15.11
N GLY A 432 7.10 6.24 -14.99
CA GLY A 432 5.97 5.65 -15.72
C GLY A 432 4.57 6.06 -15.21
N GLY A 433 4.52 6.81 -14.12
CA GLY A 433 3.30 7.42 -13.57
C GLY A 433 2.55 6.55 -12.55
N MET A 434 2.99 5.32 -12.33
CA MET A 434 2.44 4.45 -11.28
C MET A 434 2.96 4.86 -9.90
N ALA A 435 2.10 4.77 -8.88
CA ALA A 435 2.49 4.89 -7.48
C ALA A 435 1.99 3.66 -6.73
N GLN A 436 2.90 2.95 -6.06
CA GLN A 436 2.59 1.68 -5.39
C GLN A 436 3.28 1.60 -4.03
N ASN A 437 2.56 1.06 -3.05
CA ASN A 437 3.08 0.78 -1.73
C ASN A 437 4.08 -0.39 -1.78
N VAL A 438 5.32 -0.13 -1.38
CA VAL A 438 6.40 -1.15 -1.35
C VAL A 438 6.63 -1.73 0.04
N GLY A 439 5.91 -1.26 1.06
CA GLY A 439 6.02 -1.77 2.44
C GLY A 439 5.88 -3.30 2.52
N PRO A 440 4.82 -3.91 1.96
CA PRO A 440 4.68 -5.38 1.96
C PRO A 440 5.81 -6.13 1.24
N ILE A 441 6.45 -5.50 0.25
CA ILE A 441 7.60 -6.10 -0.46
C ILE A 441 8.82 -6.17 0.46
N LEU A 442 9.05 -5.13 1.27
CA LEU A 442 10.12 -5.13 2.28
C LEU A 442 10.00 -6.35 3.17
N GLU A 443 8.80 -6.59 3.70
CA GLU A 443 8.51 -7.72 4.60
C GLU A 443 8.73 -9.06 3.89
N MET A 444 8.20 -9.23 2.68
CA MET A 444 8.41 -10.45 1.88
C MET A 444 9.90 -10.73 1.64
N VAL A 445 10.68 -9.73 1.20
CA VAL A 445 12.11 -9.94 0.90
C VAL A 445 12.90 -10.25 2.17
N THR A 446 12.53 -9.63 3.29
CA THR A 446 13.06 -9.96 4.63
C THR A 446 12.85 -11.42 4.94
N GLU A 447 11.60 -11.87 4.79
CA GLU A 447 11.18 -13.21 5.16
C GLU A 447 11.89 -14.27 4.33
N LYS A 448 11.79 -14.18 3.00
CA LYS A 448 12.39 -15.15 2.06
C LYS A 448 13.90 -15.28 2.25
N TYR A 449 14.56 -14.18 2.60
CA TYR A 449 15.96 -14.21 2.97
C TYR A 449 16.19 -15.03 4.26
N LEU A 450 15.47 -14.73 5.34
CA LEU A 450 15.66 -15.39 6.64
C LEU A 450 15.33 -16.89 6.59
N LEU A 451 14.38 -17.27 5.74
CA LEU A 451 14.03 -18.67 5.45
C LEU A 451 15.03 -19.37 4.53
N ARG A 452 15.94 -18.62 3.87
CA ARG A 452 16.82 -19.11 2.80
C ARG A 452 16.01 -19.87 1.74
N SER A 453 14.88 -19.29 1.30
CA SER A 453 14.08 -19.84 0.20
C SER A 453 14.98 -20.07 -1.01
N ALA A 454 14.99 -21.29 -1.55
CA ALA A 454 16.07 -21.76 -2.42
C ALA A 454 16.24 -20.93 -3.69
N SER A 455 15.14 -20.65 -4.41
CA SER A 455 15.12 -19.83 -5.62
C SER A 455 15.61 -18.40 -5.36
N GLU A 456 15.12 -17.77 -4.30
CA GLU A 456 15.45 -16.39 -3.95
C GLU A 456 16.86 -16.24 -3.42
N TRP A 457 17.37 -17.25 -2.71
CA TRP A 457 18.77 -17.30 -2.29
C TRP A 457 19.70 -17.43 -3.50
N GLN A 458 19.40 -18.33 -4.44
CA GLN A 458 20.18 -18.46 -5.67
C GLN A 458 20.13 -17.18 -6.51
N GLY A 459 18.94 -16.58 -6.68
CA GLY A 459 18.79 -15.30 -7.36
C GLY A 459 19.62 -14.20 -6.70
N ARG A 460 19.76 -14.21 -5.37
CA ARG A 460 20.58 -13.22 -4.65
C ARG A 460 22.06 -13.39 -4.94
N GLN A 461 22.55 -14.64 -5.03
CA GLN A 461 23.92 -14.92 -5.42
C GLN A 461 24.19 -14.49 -6.87
N GLU A 462 23.25 -14.73 -7.77
CA GLU A 462 23.34 -14.26 -9.16
C GLU A 462 23.38 -12.72 -9.25
N ALA A 463 22.53 -12.02 -8.48
CA ALA A 463 22.50 -10.56 -8.42
C ALA A 463 23.85 -9.96 -7.98
N LEU A 464 24.59 -10.61 -7.09
CA LEU A 464 25.94 -10.20 -6.70
C LEU A 464 26.96 -10.33 -7.84
N GLY A 465 26.89 -11.43 -8.59
CA GLY A 465 27.71 -11.62 -9.79
C GLY A 465 27.38 -10.61 -10.89
N ILE A 466 26.11 -10.21 -11.00
CA ILE A 466 25.65 -9.15 -11.91
C ILE A 466 26.21 -7.79 -11.49
N LEU A 467 26.20 -7.44 -10.21
CA LEU A 467 26.77 -6.19 -9.72
C LEU A 467 28.24 -6.03 -10.13
N ALA A 468 29.04 -7.11 -10.00
CA ALA A 468 30.43 -7.10 -10.44
C ALA A 468 30.55 -6.82 -11.95
N GLN A 469 29.70 -7.44 -12.77
CA GLN A 469 29.70 -7.23 -14.23
C GLN A 469 29.28 -5.80 -14.63
N VAL A 470 28.33 -5.19 -13.92
CA VAL A 470 27.97 -3.77 -14.14
C VAL A 470 29.14 -2.86 -13.81
N LEU A 471 29.83 -3.13 -12.70
CA LEU A 471 30.99 -2.34 -12.29
C LEU A 471 32.12 -2.42 -13.32
N ASP A 472 32.45 -3.62 -13.80
CA ASP A 472 33.47 -3.80 -14.83
C ASP A 472 33.09 -3.12 -16.15
N ALA A 473 31.81 -3.23 -16.57
CA ALA A 473 31.33 -2.54 -17.77
C ALA A 473 31.43 -1.00 -17.66
N LEU A 474 31.21 -0.42 -16.48
CA LEU A 474 31.39 1.02 -16.26
C LEU A 474 32.86 1.43 -16.28
N ARG A 475 33.76 0.61 -15.72
CA ARG A 475 35.21 0.84 -15.78
C ARG A 475 35.68 0.86 -17.23
N ASP A 476 35.17 -0.05 -18.05
CA ASP A 476 35.51 -0.18 -19.48
C ASP A 476 34.78 0.84 -20.39
N GLY A 477 33.74 1.52 -19.89
CA GLY A 477 32.91 2.44 -20.67
C GLY A 477 31.99 1.75 -21.68
N ASP A 478 31.63 0.49 -21.43
CA ASP A 478 30.74 -0.36 -22.23
C ASP A 478 29.29 -0.28 -21.72
N ILE A 479 28.58 0.76 -22.16
CA ILE A 479 27.20 1.03 -21.71
C ILE A 479 26.19 0.05 -22.32
N ALA A 480 26.49 -0.53 -23.48
CA ALA A 480 25.66 -1.58 -24.06
C ALA A 480 25.65 -2.83 -23.17
N LYS A 481 26.82 -3.22 -22.65
CA LYS A 481 26.93 -4.30 -21.65
C LYS A 481 26.25 -3.96 -20.33
N VAL A 482 26.30 -2.70 -19.87
CA VAL A 482 25.50 -2.26 -18.71
C VAL A 482 24.02 -2.55 -18.97
N GLY A 483 23.48 -2.12 -20.11
CA GLY A 483 22.07 -2.36 -20.45
C GLY A 483 21.68 -3.84 -20.57
N ALA A 484 22.53 -4.65 -21.19
CA ALA A 484 22.29 -6.09 -21.28
C ALA A 484 22.27 -6.77 -19.89
N VAL A 485 23.22 -6.41 -19.03
CA VAL A 485 23.36 -7.00 -17.69
C VAL A 485 22.24 -6.56 -16.75
N THR A 486 21.83 -5.29 -16.78
CA THR A 486 20.68 -4.80 -15.99
C THR A 486 19.37 -5.40 -16.47
N THR A 487 19.21 -5.63 -17.78
CA THR A 487 18.03 -6.31 -18.33
C THR A 487 17.95 -7.75 -17.80
N ARG A 488 19.06 -8.49 -17.85
CA ARG A 488 19.14 -9.84 -17.28
C ARG A 488 18.82 -9.84 -15.78
N ASN A 489 19.34 -8.87 -15.04
CA ASN A 489 19.06 -8.72 -13.62
C ASN A 489 17.56 -8.56 -13.34
N PHE A 490 16.89 -7.70 -14.11
CA PHE A 490 15.45 -7.48 -14.00
C PHE A 490 14.63 -8.72 -14.38
N GLN A 491 14.99 -9.42 -15.45
CA GLN A 491 14.25 -10.59 -15.95
C GLN A 491 14.51 -11.87 -15.16
N GLY A 492 15.68 -11.98 -14.52
CA GLY A 492 16.06 -13.12 -13.69
C GLY A 492 15.93 -12.80 -12.20
N PRO A 493 17.06 -12.56 -11.51
CA PRO A 493 17.12 -12.60 -10.05
C PRO A 493 16.19 -11.61 -9.35
N ILE A 494 15.96 -10.41 -9.91
CA ILE A 494 15.01 -9.45 -9.31
C ILE A 494 13.58 -10.01 -9.32
N GLN A 495 13.10 -10.54 -10.45
CA GLN A 495 11.77 -11.13 -10.54
C GLN A 495 11.64 -12.43 -9.75
N THR A 496 12.72 -13.21 -9.61
CA THR A 496 12.73 -14.39 -8.73
C THR A 496 12.53 -13.99 -7.27
N ILE A 497 13.25 -12.97 -6.79
CA ILE A 497 13.19 -12.53 -5.39
C ILE A 497 11.91 -11.75 -5.11
N ILE A 498 11.47 -10.94 -6.09
CA ILE A 498 10.33 -10.05 -5.99
C ILE A 498 9.44 -10.30 -7.21
N PRO A 499 8.48 -11.25 -7.12
CA PRO A 499 7.60 -11.57 -8.24
C PRO A 499 6.87 -10.35 -8.81
N TRP A 500 6.51 -9.38 -7.96
CA TRP A 500 5.83 -8.14 -8.38
C TRP A 500 6.78 -7.01 -8.78
N ALA A 501 8.10 -7.23 -8.85
CA ALA A 501 9.02 -6.20 -9.36
C ALA A 501 8.65 -5.80 -10.80
N SER A 502 8.10 -6.73 -11.58
CA SER A 502 7.56 -6.48 -12.91
C SER A 502 6.05 -6.31 -12.89
N THR A 503 5.56 -5.39 -13.73
CA THR A 503 4.13 -5.16 -13.95
C THR A 503 3.81 -5.41 -15.42
N TYR A 504 2.53 -5.70 -15.72
CA TYR A 504 2.08 -5.77 -17.10
C TYR A 504 2.39 -4.49 -17.89
N TYR A 505 2.20 -3.31 -17.27
CA TYR A 505 2.56 -2.03 -17.87
C TYR A 505 4.03 -1.98 -18.28
N THR A 506 4.95 -2.30 -17.37
CA THR A 506 6.39 -2.27 -17.66
C THR A 506 6.80 -3.27 -18.74
N GLU A 507 6.27 -4.49 -18.72
CA GLU A 507 6.56 -5.49 -19.78
C GLU A 507 6.12 -4.98 -21.15
N ARG A 508 4.91 -4.40 -21.24
CA ARG A 508 4.40 -3.78 -22.48
C ARG A 508 5.27 -2.64 -22.97
N LEU A 509 5.78 -1.79 -22.08
CA LEU A 509 6.72 -0.72 -22.47
C LEU A 509 8.02 -1.31 -23.06
N ILE A 510 8.61 -2.30 -22.40
CA ILE A 510 9.85 -2.94 -22.85
C ILE A 510 9.65 -3.60 -24.22
N GLU A 511 8.52 -4.28 -24.43
CA GLU A 511 8.17 -4.90 -25.71
C GLU A 511 8.03 -3.86 -26.83
N GLN A 512 7.27 -2.79 -26.61
CA GLN A 512 7.05 -1.75 -27.60
C GLN A 512 8.34 -1.02 -27.96
N VAL A 513 9.15 -0.65 -26.97
CA VAL A 513 10.45 0.00 -27.17
C VAL A 513 11.41 -0.93 -27.93
N ARG A 514 11.45 -2.22 -27.57
CA ARG A 514 12.28 -3.21 -28.27
C ARG A 514 11.85 -3.37 -29.73
N ALA A 515 10.54 -3.39 -29.99
CA ALA A 515 10.00 -3.48 -31.34
C ALA A 515 10.34 -2.24 -32.18
N GLU A 516 10.28 -1.04 -31.58
CA GLU A 516 10.52 0.23 -32.29
C GLU A 516 12.02 0.49 -32.57
N PHE A 517 12.90 0.20 -31.61
CA PHE A 517 14.33 0.56 -31.70
C PHE A 517 15.26 -0.60 -32.07
N GLY A 518 14.81 -1.86 -32.01
CA GLY A 518 15.60 -3.02 -32.41
C GLY A 518 16.96 -3.11 -31.72
N ALA A 519 18.04 -3.17 -32.50
CA ALA A 519 19.42 -3.27 -32.00
C ALA A 519 19.93 -2.00 -31.31
N ASP A 520 19.30 -0.84 -31.55
CA ASP A 520 19.67 0.41 -30.91
C ASP A 520 19.10 0.52 -29.48
N PHE A 521 18.22 -0.39 -29.06
CA PHE A 521 17.81 -0.55 -27.67
C PHE A 521 18.72 -1.56 -26.96
N TRP A 522 19.61 -1.04 -26.11
CA TRP A 522 20.62 -1.84 -25.43
C TRP A 522 20.12 -2.49 -24.14
N GLY A 523 19.09 -1.92 -23.49
CA GLY A 523 18.49 -2.60 -22.35
C GLY A 523 17.57 -1.78 -21.47
N PHE A 524 16.92 -2.50 -20.55
CA PHE A 524 16.05 -1.97 -19.51
C PHE A 524 16.72 -2.03 -18.14
N TRP A 525 16.31 -1.13 -17.28
CA TRP A 525 16.72 -1.10 -15.89
C TRP A 525 15.61 -0.51 -15.00
N MET A 526 15.44 -1.12 -13.84
CA MET A 526 14.44 -0.77 -12.84
C MET A 526 15.06 0.03 -11.69
N LEU A 527 14.41 1.11 -11.26
CA LEU A 527 14.83 1.90 -10.11
C LEU A 527 14.00 1.57 -8.87
N GLY A 528 14.67 1.34 -7.74
CA GLY A 528 14.04 1.09 -6.45
C GLY A 528 13.08 -0.12 -6.46
N GLY A 529 12.16 -0.17 -5.51
CA GLY A 529 11.50 -1.42 -5.10
C GLY A 529 10.46 -2.06 -6.04
N MET A 530 9.92 -1.33 -7.02
CA MET A 530 9.00 -1.87 -8.04
C MET A 530 9.09 -1.04 -9.34
N SER A 531 8.97 -1.68 -10.51
CA SER A 531 8.89 -0.99 -11.81
C SER A 531 7.56 -0.23 -12.01
N GLY A 532 7.44 0.56 -13.10
CA GLY A 532 6.26 1.39 -13.40
C GLY A 532 6.27 2.78 -12.77
N GLY A 533 7.03 2.95 -11.67
CA GLY A 533 7.45 4.24 -11.13
C GLY A 533 8.72 4.71 -11.85
N GLY A 534 9.87 4.71 -11.15
CA GLY A 534 11.17 5.02 -11.74
C GLY A 534 11.73 3.88 -12.61
N MET A 535 12.15 4.19 -13.82
CA MET A 535 12.77 3.25 -14.77
C MET A 535 13.85 3.94 -15.60
N GLY A 536 14.74 3.16 -16.20
CA GLY A 536 15.64 3.66 -17.22
C GLY A 536 15.74 2.72 -18.43
N PHE A 537 15.88 3.34 -19.59
CA PHE A 537 15.99 2.67 -20.88
C PHE A 537 17.29 3.12 -21.54
N ILE A 538 18.12 2.17 -21.94
CA ILE A 538 19.45 2.42 -22.47
C ILE A 538 19.42 2.21 -23.98
N PHE A 539 19.89 3.22 -24.71
CA PHE A 539 19.90 3.26 -26.16
C PHE A 539 21.29 3.56 -26.70
N ALA A 540 21.51 3.30 -27.98
CA ALA A 540 22.64 3.86 -28.70
C ALA A 540 22.62 5.41 -28.58
N PRO A 541 23.77 6.07 -28.29
CA PRO A 541 23.82 7.51 -28.07
C PRO A 541 23.17 8.35 -29.18
N ALA A 542 23.33 7.92 -30.44
CA ALA A 542 22.76 8.59 -31.60
C ALA A 542 21.22 8.61 -31.62
N ARG A 543 20.57 7.69 -30.90
CA ARG A 543 19.11 7.56 -30.84
C ARG A 543 18.49 8.14 -29.57
N LYS A 544 19.28 8.58 -28.58
CA LYS A 544 18.77 9.03 -27.27
C LYS A 544 17.70 10.12 -27.39
N ALA A 545 17.94 11.17 -28.18
CA ALA A 545 17.01 12.30 -28.30
C ALA A 545 15.66 11.88 -28.90
N GLU A 546 15.68 11.01 -29.92
CA GLU A 546 14.48 10.42 -30.51
C GLU A 546 13.76 9.52 -29.47
N ALA A 547 14.52 8.69 -28.76
CA ALA A 547 13.99 7.80 -27.74
C ALA A 547 13.31 8.54 -26.58
N GLN A 548 13.82 9.70 -26.15
CA GLN A 548 13.16 10.54 -25.14
C GLN A 548 11.75 10.95 -25.57
N GLN A 549 11.58 11.38 -26.82
CA GLN A 549 10.28 11.81 -27.34
C GLN A 549 9.32 10.62 -27.51
N ARG A 550 9.81 9.52 -28.09
CA ARG A 550 9.01 8.33 -28.37
C ARG A 550 8.59 7.61 -27.09
N LEU A 551 9.48 7.48 -26.11
CA LEU A 551 9.18 6.84 -24.84
C LEU A 551 8.09 7.59 -24.06
N GLN A 552 8.10 8.93 -24.09
CA GLN A 552 7.00 9.73 -23.51
C GLN A 552 5.65 9.38 -24.15
N ALA A 553 5.59 9.30 -25.48
CA ALA A 553 4.37 8.95 -26.20
C ALA A 553 3.88 7.53 -25.88
N ILE A 554 4.78 6.54 -25.96
CA ILE A 554 4.51 5.14 -25.64
C ILE A 554 3.97 4.99 -24.22
N MET A 555 4.59 5.66 -23.24
CA MET A 555 4.14 5.61 -21.84
C MET A 555 2.75 6.21 -21.66
N SER A 556 2.47 7.36 -22.28
CA SER A 556 1.15 8.02 -22.19
C SER A 556 0.06 7.22 -22.91
N GLU A 557 0.36 6.62 -24.07
CA GLU A 557 -0.56 5.72 -24.78
C GLU A 557 -0.89 4.49 -23.96
N THR A 558 0.13 3.76 -23.50
CA THR A 558 -0.05 2.54 -22.69
C THR A 558 -0.73 2.86 -21.35
N LYS A 559 -0.47 4.02 -20.74
CA LYS A 559 -1.20 4.48 -19.56
C LYS A 559 -2.69 4.62 -19.86
N ARG A 560 -3.08 5.29 -20.96
CA ARG A 560 -4.50 5.48 -21.32
C ARG A 560 -5.21 4.15 -21.53
N GLU A 561 -4.53 3.17 -22.13
CA GLU A 561 -5.06 1.81 -22.29
C GLU A 561 -5.31 1.11 -20.93
N LEU A 562 -4.42 1.33 -19.95
CA LEU A 562 -4.43 0.61 -18.67
C LEU A 562 -4.98 1.40 -17.49
N GLN A 563 -5.39 2.67 -17.66
CA GLN A 563 -5.75 3.56 -16.55
C GLN A 563 -6.94 3.08 -15.72
N HIS A 564 -7.79 2.21 -16.28
CA HIS A 564 -8.90 1.59 -15.59
C HIS A 564 -8.56 0.23 -14.95
N ALA A 565 -7.41 -0.35 -15.29
CA ALA A 565 -6.93 -1.64 -14.77
C ALA A 565 -5.82 -1.48 -13.72
N LEU A 566 -4.98 -0.45 -13.85
CA LEU A 566 -3.81 -0.20 -13.01
C LEU A 566 -3.83 1.22 -12.43
N PRO A 567 -3.38 1.40 -11.18
CA PRO A 567 -3.37 2.71 -10.52
C PRO A 567 -2.23 3.60 -11.03
N PHE A 568 -2.59 4.70 -11.70
CA PHE A 568 -1.65 5.76 -12.06
C PHE A 568 -1.91 7.00 -11.20
N ALA A 569 -0.84 7.56 -10.62
CA ALA A 569 -0.92 8.77 -9.81
C ALA A 569 -0.80 10.06 -10.64
N MET A 570 -0.14 9.98 -11.81
CA MET A 570 0.18 11.14 -12.64
C MET A 570 0.37 10.76 -14.11
N GLU A 571 0.59 11.76 -14.98
CA GLU A 571 1.13 11.51 -16.31
C GLU A 571 2.59 11.01 -16.23
N PRO A 572 3.01 10.07 -17.08
CA PRO A 572 4.40 9.67 -17.15
C PRO A 572 5.28 10.87 -17.52
N VAL A 573 6.54 10.89 -17.05
CA VAL A 573 7.50 11.94 -17.38
C VAL A 573 8.85 11.36 -17.78
N VAL A 574 9.52 12.01 -18.71
CA VAL A 574 10.92 11.78 -19.06
C VAL A 574 11.79 12.82 -18.35
N TYR A 575 12.91 12.38 -17.80
CA TYR A 575 13.88 13.25 -17.13
C TYR A 575 15.12 13.47 -17.99
N ASP A 576 15.61 14.70 -17.95
CA ASP A 576 17.01 15.01 -18.21
C ASP A 576 17.78 14.88 -16.89
N PHE A 577 18.97 14.27 -16.92
CA PHE A 577 19.78 14.09 -15.72
C PHE A 577 21.26 14.37 -15.99
N ALA A 578 21.98 14.71 -14.93
CA ALA A 578 23.44 14.84 -14.95
C ALA A 578 24.05 14.18 -13.70
N ILE A 579 25.25 13.61 -13.83
CA ILE A 579 25.97 13.05 -12.67
C ILE A 579 26.48 14.19 -11.79
N ASN A 580 26.11 14.17 -10.51
CA ASN A 580 26.50 15.18 -9.53
C ASN A 580 27.78 14.76 -8.80
N GLU A 581 28.90 15.44 -9.07
CA GLU A 581 30.21 15.15 -8.47
C GLU A 581 30.44 15.83 -7.10
N ASN A 582 29.44 16.54 -6.56
CA ASN A 582 29.56 17.26 -5.29
C ASN A 582 28.88 16.55 -4.11
N GLY A 583 27.83 15.76 -4.38
CA GLY A 583 26.93 15.25 -3.33
C GLY A 583 26.15 16.40 -2.70
N THR A 584 25.84 16.29 -1.41
CA THR A 584 25.19 17.39 -0.69
C THR A 584 26.15 18.58 -0.54
N PHE A 585 25.64 19.78 -0.82
CA PHE A 585 26.44 20.99 -0.89
C PHE A 585 25.70 22.19 -0.30
N ALA A 586 26.40 22.99 0.52
CA ALA A 586 25.82 24.19 1.12
C ALA A 586 26.42 25.49 0.61
N ASP A 587 25.60 26.53 0.52
CA ASP A 587 26.02 27.90 0.24
C ASP A 587 25.30 28.91 1.16
N LEU A 588 25.98 30.02 1.45
CA LEU A 588 25.48 31.08 2.32
C LEU A 588 25.01 32.26 1.47
N LEU A 589 23.70 32.50 1.47
CA LEU A 589 23.08 33.59 0.73
C LEU A 589 23.05 34.85 1.60
N ALA A 590 23.64 35.94 1.11
CA ALA A 590 23.75 37.21 1.83
C ALA A 590 23.36 38.42 0.94
N GLY A 591 23.06 39.56 1.58
CA GLY A 591 22.74 40.81 0.88
C GLY A 591 21.50 40.68 -0.03
N GLY A 592 21.61 41.16 -1.27
CA GLY A 592 20.54 41.06 -2.28
C GLY A 592 20.27 39.64 -2.80
N ASN A 593 21.12 38.66 -2.45
CA ASN A 593 20.95 37.25 -2.82
C ASN A 593 20.28 36.41 -1.72
N ALA A 594 20.08 36.97 -0.51
CA ALA A 594 19.40 36.32 0.60
C ALA A 594 17.88 36.25 0.36
N LEU A 595 17.47 35.40 -0.58
CA LEU A 595 16.07 35.15 -0.96
C LEU A 595 15.73 33.67 -0.77
N MET A 596 14.49 33.43 -0.35
CA MET A 596 13.85 32.11 -0.32
C MET A 596 13.49 31.64 -1.75
N PRO A 597 13.17 30.35 -1.96
CA PRO A 597 12.73 29.87 -3.28
C PRO A 597 11.44 30.56 -3.74
N ALA A 598 11.22 30.64 -5.06
CA ALA A 598 10.09 31.34 -5.67
C ALA A 598 8.72 30.93 -5.08
N GLY A 599 8.49 29.63 -4.91
CA GLY A 599 7.25 29.10 -4.36
C GLY A 599 6.99 29.48 -2.89
N TYR A 600 8.04 29.75 -2.10
CA TYR A 600 7.87 30.29 -0.73
C TYR A 600 7.15 31.65 -0.77
N TYR A 601 7.52 32.51 -1.72
CA TYR A 601 6.90 33.84 -1.84
C TYR A 601 5.49 33.75 -2.40
N ALA A 602 5.21 32.83 -3.34
CA ALA A 602 3.85 32.56 -3.80
C ALA A 602 2.92 32.16 -2.64
N LEU A 603 3.44 31.40 -1.65
CA LEU A 603 2.69 30.97 -0.47
C LEU A 603 2.52 32.10 0.57
N THR A 604 3.57 32.88 0.83
CA THR A 604 3.61 33.79 2.00
C THR A 604 3.21 35.23 1.68
N VAL A 605 3.52 35.73 0.48
CA VAL A 605 3.31 37.14 0.11
C VAL A 605 1.84 37.53 0.01
N PRO A 606 0.91 36.72 -0.54
CA PRO A 606 -0.51 37.11 -0.62
C PRO A 606 -1.12 37.47 0.74
N GLU A 607 -0.75 36.75 1.81
CA GLU A 607 -1.19 37.06 3.17
C GLU A 607 -0.56 38.36 3.68
N LEU A 608 0.74 38.55 3.45
CA LEU A 608 1.47 39.75 3.87
C LEU A 608 0.96 41.02 3.17
N LEU A 609 0.54 40.93 1.91
CA LEU A 609 -0.01 42.05 1.14
C LEU A 609 -1.43 42.46 1.59
N ARG A 610 -2.16 41.57 2.28
CA ARG A 610 -3.47 41.89 2.88
C ARG A 610 -3.34 42.64 4.21
N GLN A 611 -2.16 42.68 4.81
CA GLN A 611 -1.89 43.39 6.06
C GLN A 611 -1.50 44.85 5.80
N ASP A 612 -1.72 45.73 6.79
CA ASP A 612 -1.21 47.10 6.72
C ASP A 612 0.32 47.08 6.69
N GLN A 613 0.94 47.75 5.72
CA GLN A 613 2.40 47.81 5.58
C GLN A 613 3.10 48.32 6.85
N ARG A 614 2.42 49.13 7.67
CA ARG A 614 2.93 49.65 8.95
C ARG A 614 2.99 48.61 10.06
N THR A 615 2.21 47.52 9.97
CA THR A 615 2.24 46.42 10.95
C THR A 615 3.31 45.37 10.63
N LEU A 616 3.88 45.40 9.42
CA LEU A 616 4.98 44.51 9.02
C LEU A 616 6.31 44.91 9.69
N SER A 617 7.03 43.91 10.21
CA SER A 617 8.35 44.13 10.80
C SER A 617 9.33 44.73 9.79
N PRO A 618 10.34 45.51 10.24
CA PRO A 618 11.37 46.05 9.34
C PRO A 618 12.04 44.97 8.49
N LEU A 619 12.28 43.79 9.08
CA LEU A 619 12.84 42.63 8.39
C LEU A 619 11.96 42.13 7.23
N ARG A 620 10.65 42.02 7.47
CA ARG A 620 9.70 41.57 6.44
C ARG A 620 9.55 42.59 5.31
N ARG A 621 9.60 43.88 5.62
CA ARG A 621 9.62 44.94 4.60
C ARG A 621 10.88 44.88 3.74
N ALA A 622 12.06 44.76 4.36
CA ALA A 622 13.32 44.60 3.64
C ALA A 622 13.32 43.34 2.74
N GLU A 623 12.73 42.24 3.19
CA GLU A 623 12.54 41.04 2.36
C GLU A 623 11.63 41.28 1.16
N LEU A 624 10.48 41.94 1.34
CA LEU A 624 9.57 42.27 0.24
C LEU A 624 10.22 43.22 -0.78
N ASP A 625 11.01 44.19 -0.34
CA ASP A 625 11.74 45.10 -1.22
C ASP A 625 12.78 44.34 -2.08
N LYS A 626 13.54 43.43 -1.47
CA LYS A 626 14.49 42.55 -2.18
C LYS A 626 13.76 41.66 -3.18
N PHE A 627 12.68 41.03 -2.76
CA PHE A 627 11.90 40.16 -3.62
C PHE A 627 11.27 40.93 -4.79
N GLY A 628 10.73 42.13 -4.54
CA GLY A 628 10.21 43.01 -5.59
C GLY A 628 11.28 43.46 -6.58
N ALA A 629 12.51 43.76 -6.11
CA ALA A 629 13.64 44.04 -6.99
C ALA A 629 14.06 42.80 -7.80
N ALA A 630 14.05 41.62 -7.19
CA ALA A 630 14.37 40.37 -7.85
C ALA A 630 13.35 40.00 -8.92
N CYS A 631 12.04 40.19 -8.69
CA CYS A 631 10.99 39.98 -9.70
C CYS A 631 11.16 40.84 -10.97
N ARG A 632 11.85 41.99 -10.86
CA ARG A 632 12.14 42.87 -12.00
C ARG A 632 13.43 42.48 -12.76
N THR A 633 14.35 41.77 -12.12
CA THR A 633 15.72 41.59 -12.61
C THR A 633 16.10 40.13 -12.85
N ARG A 634 15.42 39.18 -12.21
CA ARG A 634 15.74 37.74 -12.26
C ARG A 634 14.79 37.00 -13.20
N PRO A 635 15.29 36.33 -14.26
CA PRO A 635 14.46 35.57 -15.19
C PRO A 635 13.63 34.48 -14.52
N GLU A 636 14.15 33.84 -13.47
CA GLU A 636 13.48 32.75 -12.76
C GLU A 636 12.23 33.20 -11.96
N LEU A 637 12.04 34.50 -11.75
CA LEU A 637 10.86 35.07 -11.08
C LEU A 637 9.87 35.72 -12.06
N ARG A 638 10.07 35.53 -13.37
CA ARG A 638 9.19 36.08 -14.40
C ARG A 638 7.77 35.52 -14.24
N GLY A 639 6.77 36.39 -14.30
CA GLY A 639 5.36 36.02 -14.12
C GLY A 639 4.89 35.94 -12.67
N MET A 640 5.81 35.99 -11.68
CA MET A 640 5.45 35.92 -10.26
C MET A 640 4.49 37.02 -9.80
N VAL A 641 4.58 38.22 -10.37
CA VAL A 641 3.64 39.32 -10.08
C VAL A 641 2.20 38.94 -10.49
N GLN A 642 2.03 38.26 -11.62
CA GLN A 642 0.74 37.76 -12.07
C GLN A 642 0.22 36.66 -11.14
N THR A 643 1.08 35.70 -10.76
CA THR A 643 0.74 34.64 -9.79
C THR A 643 0.23 35.21 -8.47
N LEU A 644 0.89 36.25 -7.95
CA LEU A 644 0.47 36.92 -6.72
C LEU A 644 -0.86 37.67 -6.89
N PHE A 645 -1.08 38.30 -8.05
CA PHE A 645 -2.32 38.99 -8.35
C PHE A 645 -3.51 38.02 -8.44
N ASP A 646 -3.33 36.89 -9.13
CA ASP A 646 -4.36 35.84 -9.26
C ASP A 646 -4.68 35.19 -7.89
N ALA A 647 -3.69 35.03 -7.01
CA ALA A 647 -3.89 34.55 -5.64
C ALA A 647 -4.65 35.55 -4.74
N MET A 648 -4.60 36.85 -5.05
CA MET A 648 -5.34 37.88 -4.30
C MET A 648 -6.78 38.06 -4.80
N LEU A 649 -7.06 37.80 -6.08
CA LEU A 649 -8.36 37.96 -6.73
C LEU A 649 -8.81 36.66 -7.43
N PRO A 650 -9.25 35.64 -6.68
CA PRO A 650 -9.64 34.36 -7.26
C PRO A 650 -10.86 34.55 -8.18
N ARG A 651 -10.69 34.25 -9.48
CA ARG A 651 -11.82 34.14 -10.41
C ARG A 651 -12.66 32.93 -9.99
N GLY A 652 -13.98 33.08 -9.93
CA GLY A 652 -14.89 31.94 -9.78
C GLY A 652 -14.59 30.93 -10.89
N LYS A 653 -14.22 29.70 -10.53
CA LYS A 653 -13.88 28.66 -11.51
C LYS A 653 -15.07 28.49 -12.45
N ALA A 654 -14.85 28.73 -13.74
CA ALA A 654 -15.75 28.28 -14.78
C ALA A 654 -15.62 26.75 -14.85
N ASP A 655 -16.70 26.04 -14.53
CA ASP A 655 -16.74 24.59 -14.58
C ASP A 655 -16.47 24.10 -16.01
N ALA A 656 -15.36 23.38 -16.17
CA ALA A 656 -15.07 22.62 -17.37
C ALA A 656 -16.04 21.43 -17.45
N ALA A 657 -16.68 21.26 -18.61
CA ALA A 657 -17.56 20.19 -19.05
C ALA A 657 -17.45 18.85 -18.27
N SER A 658 -18.10 18.77 -17.10
CA SER A 658 -18.32 17.52 -16.36
C SER A 658 -19.82 17.31 -16.22
N GLU A 659 -20.26 16.05 -16.32
CA GLU A 659 -21.64 15.70 -16.04
C GLU A 659 -22.00 16.09 -14.61
N SER A 660 -23.13 16.77 -14.45
CA SER A 660 -23.61 17.15 -13.12
C SER A 660 -23.91 15.90 -12.28
N LEU A 661 -23.63 15.97 -10.98
CA LEU A 661 -23.96 14.90 -10.02
C LEU A 661 -25.44 14.46 -10.12
N ALA A 662 -26.35 15.39 -10.41
CA ALA A 662 -27.77 15.11 -10.58
C ALA A 662 -28.06 14.17 -11.78
N SER A 663 -27.39 14.35 -12.91
CA SER A 663 -27.53 13.47 -14.09
C SER A 663 -27.09 12.06 -13.75
N LEU A 664 -25.92 11.93 -13.13
CA LEU A 664 -25.35 10.64 -12.74
C LEU A 664 -26.26 9.88 -11.75
N LEU A 665 -26.88 10.57 -10.79
CA LEU A 665 -27.84 9.95 -9.88
C LEU A 665 -29.05 9.39 -10.64
N GLN A 666 -29.62 10.18 -11.57
CA GLN A 666 -30.79 9.76 -12.35
C GLN A 666 -30.49 8.55 -13.25
N GLU A 667 -29.39 8.59 -14.01
CA GLU A 667 -29.02 7.55 -14.98
C GLU A 667 -28.71 6.19 -14.34
N ASN A 668 -28.18 6.22 -13.11
CA ASN A 668 -27.74 5.03 -12.37
C ASN A 668 -28.79 4.54 -11.35
N GLY A 669 -30.02 5.05 -11.42
CA GLY A 669 -31.16 4.54 -10.68
C GLY A 669 -31.17 4.90 -9.20
N PHE A 670 -30.78 6.13 -8.86
CA PHE A 670 -30.89 6.67 -7.51
C PHE A 670 -32.35 6.73 -7.05
N ASP A 671 -32.62 6.19 -5.86
CA ASP A 671 -33.94 6.28 -5.22
C ASP A 671 -33.93 7.37 -4.14
N ALA A 672 -34.36 8.57 -4.52
CA ALA A 672 -34.36 9.74 -3.63
C ALA A 672 -35.25 9.53 -2.38
N LYS A 673 -36.35 8.77 -2.49
CA LYS A 673 -37.23 8.49 -1.36
C LYS A 673 -36.54 7.57 -0.35
N GLN A 674 -35.88 6.53 -0.84
CA GLN A 674 -35.10 5.63 0.01
C GLN A 674 -33.92 6.37 0.66
N HIS A 675 -33.19 7.19 -0.10
CA HIS A 675 -32.07 7.98 0.42
C HIS A 675 -32.50 8.91 1.56
N GLU A 676 -33.60 9.66 1.38
CA GLU A 676 -34.12 10.54 2.43
C GLU A 676 -34.55 9.75 3.68
N GLN A 677 -35.21 8.60 3.50
CA GLN A 677 -35.61 7.74 4.60
C GLN A 677 -34.39 7.25 5.39
N ILE A 678 -33.33 6.79 4.71
CA ILE A 678 -32.08 6.36 5.34
C ILE A 678 -31.42 7.52 6.08
N ARG A 679 -31.37 8.71 5.46
CA ARG A 679 -30.80 9.92 6.07
C ARG A 679 -31.53 10.32 7.35
N LEU A 680 -32.87 10.29 7.35
CA LEU A 680 -33.70 10.54 8.54
C LEU A 680 -33.44 9.49 9.63
N GLN A 681 -33.40 8.21 9.26
CA GLN A 681 -33.09 7.14 10.21
C GLN A 681 -31.68 7.27 10.82
N LEU A 682 -30.69 7.70 10.03
CA LEU A 682 -29.31 7.93 10.49
C LEU A 682 -29.26 9.10 11.48
N ARG A 683 -29.90 10.22 11.12
CA ARG A 683 -29.99 11.44 11.95
C ARG A 683 -30.71 11.18 13.28
N GLU A 684 -31.78 10.39 13.26
CA GLU A 684 -32.52 10.00 14.48
C GLU A 684 -31.85 8.86 15.26
N GLY A 685 -30.77 8.27 14.74
CA GLY A 685 -30.07 7.15 15.37
C GLY A 685 -30.81 5.82 15.38
N ARG A 686 -31.80 5.66 14.50
CA ARG A 686 -32.44 4.36 14.23
C ARG A 686 -31.52 3.40 13.48
N ILE A 687 -30.62 3.95 12.66
CA ILE A 687 -29.51 3.23 12.02
C ILE A 687 -28.21 3.98 12.31
N GLY A 688 -27.09 3.28 12.20
CA GLY A 688 -25.76 3.77 12.55
C GLY A 688 -24.80 2.59 12.68
N LEU A 689 -23.51 2.86 12.88
CA LEU A 689 -22.51 1.80 12.98
C LEU A 689 -22.78 0.84 14.14
N ALA A 690 -23.20 1.37 15.29
CA ALA A 690 -23.57 0.55 16.46
C ALA A 690 -24.87 -0.24 16.22
N GLN A 691 -25.81 0.33 15.47
CA GLN A 691 -27.12 -0.27 15.17
C GLN A 691 -27.07 -1.35 14.07
N ASN A 692 -25.94 -1.51 13.39
CA ASN A 692 -25.73 -2.65 12.48
C ASN A 692 -25.81 -4.00 13.20
N ARG A 693 -25.46 -4.00 14.50
CA ARG A 693 -25.32 -5.21 15.31
C ARG A 693 -26.67 -5.85 15.60
N LEU A 694 -26.70 -7.17 15.63
CA LEU A 694 -27.83 -7.92 16.15
C LEU A 694 -28.11 -7.51 17.61
N PRO A 695 -29.39 -7.58 18.04
CA PRO A 695 -29.76 -7.29 19.42
C PRO A 695 -28.93 -8.09 20.42
N THR A 696 -28.58 -7.48 21.56
CA THR A 696 -27.74 -8.13 22.60
C THR A 696 -28.39 -9.34 23.25
N ASN A 697 -29.72 -9.51 23.11
CA ASN A 697 -30.45 -10.69 23.55
C ASN A 697 -30.52 -11.80 22.48
N ALA A 698 -29.94 -11.60 21.29
CA ALA A 698 -29.82 -12.65 20.30
C ALA A 698 -28.83 -13.70 20.79
N VAL A 699 -29.25 -14.97 20.79
CA VAL A 699 -28.37 -16.10 21.10
C VAL A 699 -27.64 -16.46 19.81
N ILE A 700 -26.31 -16.38 19.83
CA ILE A 700 -25.44 -16.70 18.70
C ILE A 700 -24.55 -17.87 19.12
N GLU A 701 -24.70 -18.97 18.41
CA GLU A 701 -23.97 -20.22 18.67
C GLU A 701 -23.31 -20.71 17.38
N ASP A 702 -22.30 -21.56 17.53
CA ASP A 702 -21.73 -22.28 16.40
C ASP A 702 -22.77 -23.25 15.80
N VAL A 703 -22.58 -23.63 14.55
CA VAL A 703 -23.47 -24.60 13.90
C VAL A 703 -23.18 -26.03 14.37
N HIS A 704 -24.20 -26.88 14.30
CA HIS A 704 -24.08 -28.31 14.59
C HIS A 704 -23.60 -29.05 13.33
N GLU A 705 -23.13 -30.29 13.49
CA GLU A 705 -22.68 -31.11 12.36
C GLU A 705 -23.79 -31.32 11.32
N ASP A 706 -25.06 -31.46 11.75
CA ASP A 706 -26.21 -31.64 10.86
C ASP A 706 -26.67 -30.36 10.13
N ASP A 707 -26.16 -29.19 10.54
CA ASP A 707 -26.50 -27.90 9.91
C ASP A 707 -25.66 -27.64 8.64
N VAL A 708 -24.60 -28.42 8.42
CA VAL A 708 -23.67 -28.30 7.29
C VAL A 708 -23.40 -29.65 6.62
N VAL A 709 -23.14 -29.65 5.33
CA VAL A 709 -22.62 -30.83 4.62
C VAL A 709 -21.15 -30.62 4.31
N ASP A 710 -20.25 -31.48 4.81
CA ASP A 710 -18.83 -31.39 4.48
C ASP A 710 -18.50 -32.12 3.17
N LEU A 711 -18.23 -31.33 2.12
CA LEU A 711 -17.76 -31.82 0.82
C LEU A 711 -16.31 -31.40 0.55
N GLY A 712 -15.56 -30.97 1.57
CA GLY A 712 -14.17 -30.56 1.45
C GLY A 712 -13.24 -31.69 1.02
N HIS A 713 -13.48 -32.89 1.53
CA HIS A 713 -12.65 -34.08 1.25
C HIS A 713 -13.45 -35.25 0.67
N ALA A 714 -14.77 -35.14 0.62
CA ALA A 714 -15.65 -36.17 0.09
C ALA A 714 -15.66 -36.14 -1.45
N ARG A 715 -15.73 -37.33 -2.06
CA ARG A 715 -15.99 -37.50 -3.49
C ARG A 715 -17.27 -38.30 -3.67
N SER A 716 -18.15 -37.84 -4.56
CA SER A 716 -19.41 -38.51 -4.85
C SER A 716 -19.65 -38.55 -6.36
N ALA A 717 -19.33 -39.69 -6.97
CA ALA A 717 -19.53 -39.91 -8.41
C ALA A 717 -20.99 -39.72 -8.84
N ARG A 718 -21.95 -40.01 -7.93
CA ARG A 718 -23.38 -39.81 -8.16
C ARG A 718 -23.74 -38.33 -8.29
N LEU A 719 -23.26 -37.50 -7.37
CA LEU A 719 -23.50 -36.05 -7.40
C LEU A 719 -22.78 -35.42 -8.60
N GLU A 720 -21.53 -35.80 -8.83
CA GLU A 720 -20.75 -35.35 -9.98
C GLU A 720 -21.45 -35.67 -11.32
N ALA A 721 -21.95 -36.90 -11.50
CA ALA A 721 -22.71 -37.28 -12.69
C ALA A 721 -23.99 -36.46 -12.86
N ARG A 722 -24.71 -36.17 -11.77
CA ARG A 722 -25.93 -35.35 -11.78
C ARG A 722 -25.64 -33.91 -12.22
N GLY A 723 -24.63 -33.25 -11.63
CA GLY A 723 -24.27 -31.90 -12.03
C GLY A 723 -23.70 -31.83 -13.44
N LEU A 724 -22.92 -32.83 -13.87
CA LEU A 724 -22.42 -32.89 -15.25
C LEU A 724 -23.56 -33.06 -16.27
N ALA A 725 -24.59 -33.83 -15.94
CA ALA A 725 -25.80 -33.93 -16.77
C ALA A 725 -26.54 -32.58 -16.86
N ALA A 726 -26.69 -31.86 -15.75
CA ALA A 726 -27.29 -30.52 -15.76
C ALA A 726 -26.49 -29.52 -16.62
N LEU A 727 -25.15 -29.57 -16.54
CA LEU A 727 -24.27 -28.74 -17.37
C LEU A 727 -24.41 -29.07 -18.85
N ARG A 728 -24.43 -30.37 -19.21
CA ARG A 728 -24.69 -30.83 -20.59
C ARG A 728 -26.02 -30.32 -21.14
N ASN A 729 -27.04 -30.29 -20.30
CA ASN A 729 -28.36 -29.79 -20.65
C ASN A 729 -28.43 -28.24 -20.73
N GLY A 730 -27.36 -27.54 -20.32
CA GLY A 730 -27.31 -26.08 -20.30
C GLY A 730 -28.19 -25.45 -19.21
N GLU A 731 -28.32 -26.13 -18.08
CA GLU A 731 -29.20 -25.72 -16.96
C GLU A 731 -28.52 -24.77 -15.97
N ALA A 732 -27.26 -24.37 -16.19
CA ALA A 732 -26.48 -23.53 -15.27
C ALA A 732 -25.88 -22.29 -15.95
N ALA A 733 -25.70 -21.21 -15.18
CA ALA A 733 -24.96 -20.01 -15.56
C ALA A 733 -24.14 -19.45 -14.38
N VAL A 734 -23.14 -18.61 -14.66
CA VAL A 734 -22.24 -18.02 -13.64
C VAL A 734 -22.49 -16.52 -13.51
N ILE A 735 -22.49 -16.01 -12.28
CA ILE A 735 -22.54 -14.59 -11.93
C ILE A 735 -21.30 -14.25 -11.09
N SER A 736 -20.39 -13.49 -11.70
CA SER A 736 -19.20 -12.95 -11.04
C SER A 736 -19.46 -11.52 -10.56
N LEU A 737 -19.40 -11.29 -9.25
CA LEU A 737 -19.62 -9.97 -8.65
C LEU A 737 -18.43 -9.03 -8.90
N ALA A 738 -18.58 -8.09 -9.83
CA ALA A 738 -17.53 -7.14 -10.27
C ALA A 738 -17.98 -5.66 -10.23
N ALA A 739 -19.07 -5.35 -9.52
CA ALA A 739 -19.59 -3.98 -9.43
C ALA A 739 -18.80 -3.10 -8.43
N GLY A 740 -18.10 -3.71 -7.48
CA GLY A 740 -17.38 -3.02 -6.42
C GLY A 740 -16.14 -2.26 -6.90
N ALA A 741 -15.84 -1.12 -6.24
CA ALA A 741 -14.65 -0.29 -6.54
C ALA A 741 -13.30 -0.92 -6.13
N GLY A 742 -13.32 -2.10 -5.48
CA GLY A 742 -12.10 -2.80 -5.06
C GLY A 742 -11.16 -1.99 -4.17
N SER A 743 -11.68 -1.04 -3.38
CA SER A 743 -10.89 0.02 -2.73
C SER A 743 -9.74 -0.48 -1.86
N ARG A 744 -9.86 -1.64 -1.20
CA ARG A 744 -8.73 -2.28 -0.47
C ARG A 744 -7.61 -2.70 -1.42
N TRP A 745 -7.94 -3.41 -2.50
CA TRP A 745 -6.99 -3.86 -3.51
C TRP A 745 -6.30 -2.72 -4.24
N THR A 746 -7.07 -1.67 -4.55
CA THR A 746 -6.64 -0.53 -5.36
C THR A 746 -6.17 0.65 -4.53
N GLN A 747 -6.19 0.53 -3.19
CA GLN A 747 -5.89 1.62 -2.24
C GLN A 747 -6.66 2.93 -2.57
N GLY A 748 -7.91 2.77 -3.02
CA GLY A 748 -8.79 3.87 -3.39
C GLY A 748 -8.44 4.57 -4.71
N ALA A 749 -7.66 3.95 -5.60
CA ALA A 749 -7.24 4.55 -6.87
C ALA A 749 -8.36 4.67 -7.94
N GLY A 750 -9.57 4.18 -7.66
CA GLY A 750 -10.71 4.30 -8.57
C GLY A 750 -10.62 3.42 -9.84
N VAL A 751 -9.77 2.39 -9.82
CA VAL A 751 -9.63 1.42 -10.92
C VAL A 751 -10.52 0.19 -10.71
N VAL A 752 -10.78 -0.55 -11.77
CA VAL A 752 -11.65 -1.73 -11.76
C VAL A 752 -10.84 -2.97 -11.40
N LYS A 753 -11.07 -3.52 -10.21
CA LYS A 753 -10.36 -4.71 -9.71
C LYS A 753 -10.42 -5.89 -10.68
N ALA A 754 -11.55 -6.12 -11.34
CA ALA A 754 -11.73 -7.21 -12.29
C ALA A 754 -10.70 -7.19 -13.45
N LEU A 755 -10.28 -5.99 -13.86
CA LEU A 755 -9.36 -5.76 -14.98
C LEU A 755 -7.89 -5.77 -14.55
N HIS A 756 -7.60 -5.84 -13.24
CA HIS A 756 -6.25 -5.70 -12.73
C HIS A 756 -5.40 -6.95 -13.08
N PRO A 757 -4.27 -6.80 -13.81
CA PRO A 757 -3.33 -7.89 -14.06
C PRO A 757 -2.56 -8.19 -12.77
N PHE A 758 -3.04 -9.17 -11.99
CA PHE A 758 -2.65 -9.32 -10.59
C PHE A 758 -1.54 -10.35 -10.35
N ALA A 759 -1.40 -11.35 -11.22
CA ALA A 759 -0.41 -12.40 -11.11
C ALA A 759 -0.06 -12.98 -12.48
N LYS A 760 1.14 -13.58 -12.58
CA LYS A 760 1.51 -14.41 -13.73
C LYS A 760 0.92 -15.82 -13.57
N LEU A 761 0.01 -16.20 -14.47
CA LEU A 761 -0.54 -17.56 -14.60
C LEU A 761 -0.31 -18.03 -16.04
N ALA A 762 0.15 -19.27 -16.20
CA ALA A 762 0.66 -19.82 -17.46
C ALA A 762 1.69 -18.89 -18.14
N GLY A 763 2.60 -18.33 -17.33
CA GLY A 763 3.70 -17.47 -17.79
C GLY A 763 3.33 -16.05 -18.23
N ARG A 764 2.05 -15.65 -18.16
CA ARG A 764 1.58 -14.31 -18.55
C ARG A 764 0.82 -13.63 -17.42
N HIS A 765 0.88 -12.30 -17.33
CA HIS A 765 0.03 -11.56 -16.40
C HIS A 765 -1.44 -11.75 -16.78
N ARG A 766 -2.25 -12.29 -15.86
CA ARG A 766 -3.68 -12.53 -16.06
C ARG A 766 -4.52 -11.62 -15.17
N THR A 767 -5.70 -11.25 -15.67
CA THR A 767 -6.68 -10.47 -14.90
C THR A 767 -7.61 -11.38 -14.09
N PHE A 768 -8.29 -10.84 -13.08
CA PHE A 768 -9.31 -11.63 -12.36
C PHE A 768 -10.41 -12.09 -13.32
N LEU A 769 -10.86 -11.18 -14.19
CA LEU A 769 -11.89 -11.45 -15.21
C LEU A 769 -11.49 -12.61 -16.12
N GLU A 770 -10.29 -12.53 -16.69
CA GLU A 770 -9.76 -13.56 -17.60
C GLU A 770 -9.64 -14.93 -16.92
N THR A 771 -9.22 -14.94 -15.66
CA THR A 771 -9.10 -16.17 -14.87
C THR A 771 -10.46 -16.87 -14.73
N HIS A 772 -11.53 -16.12 -14.49
CA HIS A 772 -12.89 -16.69 -14.40
C HIS A 772 -13.41 -17.20 -15.75
N LEU A 773 -13.14 -16.47 -16.84
CA LEU A 773 -13.47 -16.94 -18.19
C LEU A 773 -12.73 -18.24 -18.54
N ALA A 774 -11.44 -18.36 -18.17
CA ALA A 774 -10.66 -19.57 -18.40
C ALA A 774 -11.23 -20.79 -17.65
N LYS A 775 -11.77 -20.60 -16.44
CA LYS A 775 -12.47 -21.66 -15.69
C LYS A 775 -13.79 -22.05 -16.36
N SER A 776 -14.60 -21.07 -16.74
CA SER A 776 -15.86 -21.33 -17.44
C SER A 776 -15.64 -22.03 -18.79
N ARG A 777 -14.55 -21.71 -19.51
CA ARG A 777 -14.14 -22.41 -20.72
C ARG A 777 -13.81 -23.87 -20.45
N ARG A 778 -13.04 -24.17 -19.39
CA ARG A 778 -12.74 -25.55 -18.99
C ARG A 778 -14.02 -26.35 -18.74
N ILE A 779 -14.96 -25.78 -17.98
CA ILE A 779 -16.24 -26.43 -17.69
C ILE A 779 -17.08 -26.61 -18.97
N SER A 780 -17.10 -25.61 -19.86
CA SER A 780 -17.82 -25.72 -21.13
C SER A 780 -17.31 -26.88 -21.98
N ARG A 781 -15.98 -27.06 -22.06
CA ARG A 781 -15.33 -28.19 -22.75
C ARG A 781 -15.63 -29.52 -22.07
N LEU A 782 -15.60 -29.58 -20.73
CA LEU A 782 -15.92 -30.79 -19.96
C LEU A 782 -17.38 -31.23 -20.16
N ALA A 783 -18.31 -30.27 -20.18
CA ALA A 783 -19.73 -30.53 -20.38
C ALA A 783 -20.10 -30.72 -21.86
N GLY A 784 -19.30 -30.23 -22.81
CA GLY A 784 -19.68 -30.17 -24.21
C GLY A 784 -20.81 -29.17 -24.50
N ALA A 785 -20.98 -28.17 -23.63
CA ALA A 785 -22.03 -27.16 -23.73
C ALA A 785 -21.51 -25.80 -23.24
N ASN A 786 -21.77 -24.74 -23.99
CA ASN A 786 -21.29 -23.40 -23.65
C ASN A 786 -21.95 -22.83 -22.40
N LEU A 787 -21.17 -22.57 -21.37
CA LEU A 787 -21.64 -22.00 -20.10
C LEU A 787 -21.86 -20.47 -20.24
N PRO A 788 -23.04 -19.92 -19.94
CA PRO A 788 -23.20 -18.47 -19.87
C PRO A 788 -22.42 -17.89 -18.67
N HIS A 789 -21.68 -16.81 -18.89
CA HIS A 789 -20.96 -16.08 -17.85
C HIS A 789 -21.43 -14.63 -17.80
N ILE A 790 -21.83 -14.17 -16.62
CA ILE A 790 -22.32 -12.82 -16.38
C ILE A 790 -21.39 -12.12 -15.40
N PHE A 791 -20.91 -10.93 -15.76
CA PHE A 791 -20.25 -10.03 -14.81
C PHE A 791 -21.24 -8.92 -14.41
N THR A 792 -21.50 -8.79 -13.11
CA THR A 792 -22.24 -7.62 -12.60
C THR A 792 -21.31 -6.44 -12.50
N THR A 793 -21.78 -5.27 -12.89
CA THR A 793 -20.99 -4.03 -12.98
C THR A 793 -21.74 -2.87 -12.35
N SER A 794 -21.05 -1.76 -12.04
CA SER A 794 -21.66 -0.53 -11.52
C SER A 794 -21.45 0.64 -12.47
N TYR A 795 -21.95 1.82 -12.09
CA TYR A 795 -21.65 3.08 -12.77
C TYR A 795 -20.14 3.33 -12.94
N LEU A 796 -19.31 2.78 -12.04
CA LEU A 796 -17.85 2.93 -12.08
C LEU A 796 -17.18 1.87 -12.97
N THR A 797 -17.75 0.66 -13.05
CA THR A 797 -17.06 -0.49 -13.65
C THR A 797 -17.63 -0.93 -15.00
N HIS A 798 -18.83 -0.48 -15.39
CA HIS A 798 -19.50 -0.96 -16.60
C HIS A 798 -18.75 -0.60 -17.89
N GLU A 799 -18.64 0.69 -18.21
CA GLU A 799 -17.97 1.14 -19.45
C GLU A 799 -16.51 0.67 -19.53
N PRO A 800 -15.69 0.78 -18.47
CA PRO A 800 -14.33 0.26 -18.53
C PRO A 800 -14.26 -1.25 -18.78
N THR A 801 -15.17 -2.04 -18.20
CA THR A 801 -15.19 -3.50 -18.42
C THR A 801 -15.61 -3.83 -19.84
N ALA A 802 -16.64 -3.16 -20.37
CA ALA A 802 -17.12 -3.36 -21.74
C ALA A 802 -16.03 -3.03 -22.77
N ALA A 803 -15.41 -1.85 -22.64
CA ALA A 803 -14.33 -1.43 -23.52
C ALA A 803 -13.12 -2.38 -23.45
N PHE A 804 -12.76 -2.83 -22.25
CA PHE A 804 -11.62 -3.72 -22.04
C PHE A 804 -11.86 -5.11 -22.64
N LEU A 805 -13.06 -5.69 -22.45
CA LEU A 805 -13.45 -6.95 -23.07
C LEU A 805 -13.43 -6.87 -24.60
N ALA A 806 -14.00 -5.81 -25.18
CA ALA A 806 -13.98 -5.59 -26.62
C ALA A 806 -12.55 -5.47 -27.18
N ALA A 807 -11.67 -4.74 -26.49
CA ALA A 807 -10.27 -4.58 -26.87
C ALA A 807 -9.47 -5.90 -26.83
N HIS A 808 -9.89 -6.87 -26.01
CA HIS A 808 -9.25 -8.18 -25.88
C HIS A 808 -10.06 -9.30 -26.57
N ALA A 809 -11.02 -8.96 -27.44
CA ALA A 809 -11.89 -9.91 -28.14
C ALA A 809 -12.53 -10.95 -27.21
N ASP A 810 -13.05 -10.49 -26.08
CA ASP A 810 -13.66 -11.30 -25.02
C ASP A 810 -12.76 -12.44 -24.50
N TYR A 811 -11.43 -12.27 -24.64
CA TYR A 811 -10.43 -13.29 -24.36
C TYR A 811 -10.68 -14.63 -25.07
N GLY A 812 -11.35 -14.60 -26.24
CA GLY A 812 -11.72 -15.81 -27.00
C GLY A 812 -12.78 -16.67 -26.32
N TYR A 813 -13.61 -16.11 -25.44
CA TYR A 813 -14.66 -16.90 -24.77
C TYR A 813 -15.79 -17.29 -25.75
N GLU A 814 -16.01 -18.60 -25.92
CA GLU A 814 -16.96 -19.15 -26.91
C GLU A 814 -18.42 -19.14 -26.43
N GLY A 815 -18.65 -18.98 -25.12
CA GLY A 815 -19.99 -18.98 -24.53
C GLY A 815 -20.64 -17.61 -24.44
N PRO A 816 -21.94 -17.52 -24.10
CA PRO A 816 -22.59 -16.24 -23.87
C PRO A 816 -21.88 -15.47 -22.74
N LEU A 817 -21.39 -14.27 -23.06
CA LEU A 817 -20.76 -13.35 -22.12
C LEU A 817 -21.62 -12.09 -21.99
N LEU A 818 -22.14 -11.82 -20.79
CA LEU A 818 -23.05 -10.70 -20.54
C LEU A 818 -22.52 -9.78 -19.44
N LEU A 819 -22.76 -8.48 -19.58
CA LEU A 819 -22.51 -7.48 -18.54
C LEU A 819 -23.84 -6.99 -17.96
N SER A 820 -24.06 -7.23 -16.67
CA SER A 820 -25.24 -6.74 -15.96
C SER A 820 -24.93 -5.36 -15.36
N ARG A 821 -25.38 -4.29 -16.00
CA ARG A 821 -25.19 -2.90 -15.53
C ARG A 821 -25.99 -2.62 -14.27
N GLY A 822 -25.36 -2.10 -13.23
CA GLY A 822 -26.03 -1.66 -12.02
C GLY A 822 -27.05 -0.54 -12.29
N LYS A 823 -28.25 -0.68 -11.72
CA LYS A 823 -29.36 0.30 -11.77
C LYS A 823 -29.80 0.71 -10.36
N SER A 824 -28.86 0.70 -9.42
CA SER A 824 -29.02 1.17 -8.05
C SER A 824 -27.72 1.82 -7.59
N VAL A 825 -27.81 3.08 -7.16
CA VAL A 825 -26.69 3.89 -6.66
C VAL A 825 -27.13 4.68 -5.42
N GLY A 826 -26.20 4.96 -4.51
CA GLY A 826 -26.42 5.80 -3.35
C GLY A 826 -25.57 7.07 -3.40
N LEU A 827 -25.96 8.07 -2.61
CA LEU A 827 -25.21 9.32 -2.41
C LEU A 827 -24.54 9.26 -1.03
N ARG A 828 -23.22 9.51 -0.98
CA ARG A 828 -22.45 9.51 0.27
C ARG A 828 -22.94 10.62 1.19
N MET A 829 -22.84 10.38 2.49
CA MET A 829 -23.18 11.37 3.52
C MET A 829 -21.97 11.72 4.38
N VAL A 830 -21.97 12.91 4.96
CA VAL A 830 -21.04 13.28 6.04
C VAL A 830 -21.35 12.40 7.25
N PRO A 831 -20.35 11.76 7.88
CA PRO A 831 -20.58 10.85 8.99
C PRO A 831 -21.07 11.58 10.24
N THR A 832 -21.76 10.86 11.12
CA THR A 832 -22.10 11.39 12.45
C THR A 832 -20.90 11.26 13.37
N GLU A 833 -20.76 12.18 14.33
CA GLU A 833 -19.74 12.07 15.37
C GLU A 833 -19.90 10.77 16.15
N ARG A 834 -21.14 10.40 16.47
CA ARG A 834 -21.45 9.13 17.17
C ARG A 834 -20.82 7.95 16.44
N ASP A 835 -21.01 7.85 15.13
CA ASP A 835 -20.50 6.74 14.34
C ASP A 835 -18.97 6.78 14.24
N LEU A 836 -18.36 7.97 14.11
CA LEU A 836 -16.90 8.13 14.12
C LEU A 836 -16.28 7.69 15.45
N ARG A 837 -16.85 8.13 16.58
CA ARG A 837 -16.40 7.72 17.93
C ARG A 837 -16.56 6.23 18.14
N PHE A 838 -17.70 5.67 17.80
CA PHE A 838 -17.91 4.23 17.88
C PHE A 838 -16.85 3.46 17.07
N ALA A 839 -16.58 3.88 15.83
CA ALA A 839 -15.57 3.24 14.98
C ALA A 839 -14.15 3.35 15.53
N TRP A 840 -13.81 4.45 16.20
CA TRP A 840 -12.43 4.81 16.55
C TRP A 840 -12.05 4.63 18.01
N GLU A 841 -13.02 4.73 18.92
CA GLU A 841 -12.84 4.74 20.36
C GLU A 841 -13.43 3.49 21.02
N GLU A 842 -14.51 2.90 20.46
CA GLU A 842 -15.19 1.74 21.06
C GLU A 842 -14.85 0.41 20.39
N MET A 843 -14.73 0.38 19.06
CA MET A 843 -14.38 -0.84 18.33
C MET A 843 -12.95 -1.28 18.66
N PRO A 844 -12.67 -2.60 18.80
CA PRO A 844 -11.30 -3.08 18.94
C PRO A 844 -10.47 -2.65 17.74
N GLN A 845 -9.28 -2.14 18.02
CA GLN A 845 -8.35 -1.71 16.99
C GLN A 845 -6.96 -2.23 17.28
N GLN A 846 -6.24 -2.50 16.20
CA GLN A 846 -4.82 -2.69 16.30
C GLN A 846 -4.20 -1.41 16.88
N MET A 847 -3.53 -1.57 18.02
CA MET A 847 -2.65 -0.55 18.55
C MET A 847 -1.45 -0.43 17.63
N LEU A 848 -1.13 0.81 17.27
CA LEU A 848 0.10 1.11 16.56
C LEU A 848 1.22 1.28 17.59
N ASP A 849 2.46 1.51 17.15
CA ASP A 849 3.46 2.00 18.10
C ASP A 849 3.00 3.35 18.69
N GLU A 850 3.53 3.70 19.86
CA GLU A 850 3.07 4.85 20.64
C GLU A 850 2.98 6.16 19.82
N ARG A 851 3.92 6.39 18.89
CA ARG A 851 3.95 7.62 18.09
C ARG A 851 2.95 7.58 16.96
N GLN A 852 2.91 6.48 16.20
CA GLN A 852 1.89 6.28 15.18
C GLN A 852 0.47 6.36 15.78
N GLN A 853 0.29 5.89 17.01
CA GLN A 853 -0.96 6.01 17.75
C GLN A 853 -1.32 7.48 18.04
N LYS A 854 -0.39 8.28 18.59
CA LYS A 854 -0.61 9.72 18.82
C LYS A 854 -1.01 10.46 17.54
N VAL A 855 -0.32 10.16 16.44
CA VAL A 855 -0.61 10.72 15.10
C VAL A 855 -2.03 10.33 14.66
N ARG A 856 -2.40 9.06 14.79
CA ARG A 856 -3.74 8.58 14.46
C ARG A 856 -4.82 9.28 15.28
N ASP A 857 -4.60 9.48 16.58
CA ASP A 857 -5.59 10.08 17.48
C ASP A 857 -5.77 11.58 17.22
N SER A 858 -4.68 12.30 16.92
CA SER A 858 -4.73 13.71 16.49
C SER A 858 -5.50 13.88 15.18
N LEU A 859 -5.22 13.04 14.17
CA LEU A 859 -5.96 13.04 12.90
C LEU A 859 -7.46 12.77 13.10
N ARG A 860 -7.81 11.78 13.92
CA ARG A 860 -9.22 11.44 14.22
C ARG A 860 -9.96 12.58 14.88
N THR A 861 -9.31 13.28 15.81
CA THR A 861 -9.88 14.45 16.47
C THR A 861 -10.20 15.55 15.45
N ALA A 862 -9.28 15.81 14.51
CA ALA A 862 -9.50 16.77 13.43
C ALA A 862 -10.66 16.36 12.51
N LEU A 863 -10.77 15.07 12.15
CA LEU A 863 -11.84 14.56 11.31
C LEU A 863 -13.22 14.58 11.99
N ILE A 864 -13.30 14.34 13.30
CA ILE A 864 -14.55 14.56 14.07
C ILE A 864 -14.94 16.05 14.02
N GLY A 865 -13.98 16.95 14.20
CA GLY A 865 -14.19 18.39 14.09
C GLY A 865 -14.72 18.80 12.71
N TRP A 866 -14.17 18.22 11.65
CA TRP A 866 -14.63 18.43 10.27
C TRP A 866 -16.07 17.95 10.09
N ALA A 867 -16.43 16.74 10.52
CA ALA A 867 -17.78 16.19 10.34
C ALA A 867 -18.85 17.07 11.00
N ARG A 868 -18.57 17.58 12.21
CA ARG A 868 -19.43 18.56 12.89
C ARG A 868 -19.58 19.86 12.09
N GLY A 869 -18.47 20.41 11.61
CA GLY A 869 -18.46 21.67 10.85
C GLY A 869 -19.13 21.58 9.48
N ALA A 870 -19.02 20.42 8.81
CA ALA A 870 -19.66 20.15 7.52
C ALA A 870 -21.16 19.82 7.63
N GLY A 871 -21.63 19.39 8.82
CA GLY A 871 -23.01 19.04 9.10
C GLY A 871 -23.25 17.53 9.02
N GLU A 872 -23.46 16.90 10.18
CA GLU A 872 -23.64 15.45 10.31
C GLU A 872 -24.84 14.92 9.51
N SER A 873 -24.66 13.78 8.83
CA SER A 873 -25.66 13.16 7.94
C SER A 873 -26.11 14.02 6.75
N SER A 874 -25.44 15.13 6.44
CA SER A 874 -25.70 15.89 5.21
C SER A 874 -25.15 15.15 3.99
N ASP A 875 -25.65 15.47 2.80
CA ASP A 875 -25.15 14.87 1.57
C ASP A 875 -23.72 15.37 1.29
N TYR A 876 -22.79 14.44 1.06
CA TYR A 876 -21.40 14.77 0.73
C TYR A 876 -21.30 15.12 -0.76
N THR A 877 -21.25 16.42 -1.06
CA THR A 877 -21.26 16.96 -2.43
C THR A 877 -20.01 17.77 -2.79
N ASP A 878 -19.16 18.08 -1.82
CA ASP A 878 -17.93 18.88 -1.98
C ASP A 878 -16.73 18.02 -2.42
N ASN A 879 -16.89 17.34 -3.58
CA ASN A 879 -15.86 16.55 -4.27
C ASN A 879 -16.24 16.36 -5.76
N LEU A 880 -15.40 15.65 -6.53
CA LEU A 880 -15.74 15.22 -7.89
C LEU A 880 -17.03 14.38 -7.88
N PRO A 881 -17.96 14.52 -8.85
CA PRO A 881 -19.26 13.86 -8.82
C PRO A 881 -19.21 12.34 -8.57
N LEU A 882 -18.32 11.61 -9.24
CA LEU A 882 -18.14 10.16 -9.02
C LEU A 882 -17.62 9.81 -7.62
N GLN A 883 -16.90 10.72 -6.96
CA GLN A 883 -16.45 10.57 -5.57
C GLN A 883 -17.57 10.90 -4.56
N CYS A 884 -18.73 11.37 -5.00
CA CYS A 884 -19.91 11.55 -4.14
C CYS A 884 -20.83 10.32 -4.15
N LEU A 885 -20.74 9.44 -5.15
CA LEU A 885 -21.60 8.28 -5.31
C LEU A 885 -21.05 7.02 -4.63
N HIS A 886 -21.89 6.07 -4.25
CA HIS A 886 -21.45 4.75 -3.78
C HIS A 886 -22.35 3.61 -4.29
N PRO A 887 -21.80 2.39 -4.46
CA PRO A 887 -22.62 1.19 -4.64
C PRO A 887 -23.40 0.89 -3.35
N VAL A 888 -24.62 0.35 -3.48
CA VAL A 888 -25.55 0.11 -2.36
C VAL A 888 -25.48 -1.30 -1.76
N GLY A 889 -24.37 -2.00 -2.00
CA GLY A 889 -24.10 -3.37 -1.54
C GLY A 889 -24.47 -4.45 -2.55
N HIS A 890 -23.80 -5.60 -2.43
CA HIS A 890 -23.85 -6.69 -3.41
C HIS A 890 -25.20 -7.40 -3.48
N TRP A 891 -26.10 -7.19 -2.51
CA TRP A 891 -27.47 -7.70 -2.62
C TRP A 891 -28.18 -7.17 -3.87
N PHE A 892 -27.96 -5.89 -4.24
CA PHE A 892 -28.60 -5.29 -5.42
C PHE A 892 -28.04 -5.79 -6.75
N GLU A 893 -26.89 -6.45 -6.76
CA GLU A 893 -26.28 -6.93 -8.01
C GLU A 893 -27.13 -8.01 -8.67
N VAL A 894 -27.79 -8.90 -7.91
CA VAL A 894 -28.70 -9.92 -8.46
C VAL A 894 -30.03 -9.31 -8.95
N PRO A 895 -30.78 -8.53 -8.15
CA PRO A 895 -31.98 -7.83 -8.60
C PRO A 895 -31.76 -6.89 -9.80
N ASN A 896 -30.55 -6.36 -9.96
CA ASN A 896 -30.24 -5.55 -11.14
C ASN A 896 -30.35 -6.36 -12.44
N LEU A 897 -30.08 -7.68 -12.45
CA LEU A 897 -30.33 -8.52 -13.63
C LEU A 897 -31.81 -8.50 -14.03
N PHE A 898 -32.71 -8.35 -13.06
CA PHE A 898 -34.16 -8.29 -13.30
C PHE A 898 -34.53 -6.95 -13.93
N ARG A 899 -33.96 -5.85 -13.41
CA ARG A 899 -34.30 -4.47 -13.84
C ARG A 899 -33.62 -4.03 -15.12
N ASN A 900 -32.44 -4.55 -15.44
CA ASN A 900 -31.65 -4.11 -16.60
C ASN A 900 -31.84 -5.00 -17.83
N GLY A 901 -32.72 -6.01 -17.77
CA GLY A 901 -33.01 -6.92 -18.88
C GLY A 901 -32.03 -8.09 -19.05
N THR A 902 -30.97 -8.18 -18.25
CA THR A 902 -29.97 -9.27 -18.37
C THR A 902 -30.60 -10.64 -18.13
N LEU A 903 -31.48 -10.77 -17.11
CA LEU A 903 -32.16 -12.04 -16.86
C LEU A 903 -33.11 -12.41 -18.00
N ALA A 904 -33.85 -11.44 -18.54
CA ALA A 904 -34.76 -11.65 -19.67
C ALA A 904 -33.99 -12.16 -20.90
N GLN A 905 -32.85 -11.54 -21.22
CA GLN A 905 -31.96 -12.00 -22.29
C GLN A 905 -31.43 -13.41 -22.03
N LEU A 906 -31.04 -13.71 -20.80
CA LEU A 906 -30.51 -15.03 -20.43
C LEU A 906 -31.58 -16.12 -20.53
N LEU A 907 -32.81 -15.86 -20.07
CA LEU A 907 -33.94 -16.78 -20.18
C LEU A 907 -34.38 -17.01 -21.64
N ALA A 908 -34.29 -15.98 -22.48
CA ALA A 908 -34.55 -16.12 -23.92
C ALA A 908 -33.52 -17.03 -24.61
N GLN A 909 -32.24 -16.92 -24.22
CA GLN A 909 -31.17 -17.77 -24.77
C GLN A 909 -31.15 -19.19 -24.17
N ARG A 910 -31.56 -19.33 -22.90
CA ARG A 910 -31.56 -20.58 -22.13
C ARG A 910 -32.89 -20.77 -21.39
N PRO A 911 -33.99 -21.13 -22.08
CA PRO A 911 -35.27 -21.38 -21.42
C PRO A 911 -35.21 -22.50 -20.38
N GLN A 912 -34.23 -23.42 -20.51
CA GLN A 912 -33.99 -24.52 -19.57
C GLN A 912 -33.08 -24.16 -18.39
N LEU A 913 -32.59 -22.91 -18.29
CA LEU A 913 -31.76 -22.47 -17.17
C LEU A 913 -32.48 -22.72 -15.84
N LYS A 914 -31.79 -23.31 -14.87
CA LYS A 914 -32.32 -23.61 -13.53
C LYS A 914 -31.46 -23.05 -12.41
N THR A 915 -30.14 -23.11 -12.57
CA THR A 915 -29.20 -22.80 -11.50
C THR A 915 -28.27 -21.65 -11.86
N LEU A 916 -28.04 -20.74 -10.91
CA LEU A 916 -27.01 -19.71 -11.00
C LEU A 916 -25.92 -20.00 -9.96
N LEU A 917 -24.65 -19.95 -10.36
CA LEU A 917 -23.53 -19.88 -9.43
C LEU A 917 -23.13 -18.41 -9.27
N LEU A 918 -23.34 -17.84 -8.08
CA LEU A 918 -22.87 -16.50 -7.72
C LEU A 918 -21.58 -16.59 -6.92
N HIS A 919 -20.57 -15.78 -7.24
CA HIS A 919 -19.35 -15.65 -6.44
C HIS A 919 -18.71 -14.27 -6.59
N ASN A 920 -17.83 -13.91 -5.65
CA ASN A 920 -17.02 -12.69 -5.77
C ASN A 920 -15.98 -12.82 -6.88
N ILE A 921 -15.66 -11.71 -7.56
CA ILE A 921 -14.57 -11.66 -8.55
C ILE A 921 -13.21 -12.06 -7.96
N ASP A 922 -13.02 -11.92 -6.64
CA ASP A 922 -11.77 -12.26 -5.95
C ASP A 922 -11.76 -13.63 -5.25
N THR A 923 -12.83 -14.41 -5.36
CA THR A 923 -12.86 -15.84 -4.98
C THR A 923 -12.36 -16.69 -6.14
N LEU A 924 -11.05 -16.66 -6.40
CA LEU A 924 -10.46 -17.26 -7.60
C LEU A 924 -10.62 -18.79 -7.70
N GLY A 925 -10.80 -19.48 -6.58
CA GLY A 925 -11.00 -20.93 -6.56
C GLY A 925 -12.41 -21.40 -6.90
N ALA A 926 -13.40 -20.50 -6.95
CA ALA A 926 -14.79 -20.86 -7.24
C ALA A 926 -15.00 -21.11 -8.74
N ASP A 927 -15.34 -22.33 -9.13
CA ASP A 927 -15.81 -22.69 -10.47
C ASP A 927 -17.14 -23.46 -10.38
N VAL A 928 -17.73 -23.79 -11.53
CA VAL A 928 -18.95 -24.61 -11.58
C VAL A 928 -18.59 -26.09 -11.43
N ASP A 929 -18.23 -26.47 -10.21
CA ASP A 929 -17.90 -27.84 -9.83
C ASP A 929 -19.14 -28.75 -10.00
N PRO A 930 -19.07 -29.82 -10.82
CA PRO A 930 -20.22 -30.69 -11.06
C PRO A 930 -20.75 -31.40 -9.82
N MET A 931 -19.90 -31.73 -8.84
CA MET A 931 -20.33 -32.40 -7.61
C MET A 931 -21.14 -31.43 -6.74
N LEU A 932 -20.69 -30.18 -6.59
CA LEU A 932 -21.41 -29.16 -5.83
C LEU A 932 -22.73 -28.76 -6.49
N LEU A 933 -22.75 -28.63 -7.83
CA LEU A 933 -23.99 -28.44 -8.58
C LEU A 933 -24.95 -29.62 -8.36
N GLY A 934 -24.45 -30.85 -8.46
CA GLY A 934 -25.25 -32.05 -8.21
C GLY A 934 -25.84 -32.10 -6.81
N HIS A 935 -25.07 -31.69 -5.80
CA HIS A 935 -25.55 -31.55 -4.41
C HIS A 935 -26.66 -30.52 -4.28
N HIS A 936 -26.48 -29.32 -4.85
CA HIS A 936 -27.51 -28.27 -4.82
C HIS A 936 -28.82 -28.73 -5.49
N LEU A 937 -28.71 -29.38 -6.66
CA LEU A 937 -29.87 -29.91 -7.37
C LEU A 937 -30.57 -31.05 -6.62
N GLU A 938 -29.85 -31.81 -5.81
CA GLU A 938 -30.43 -32.88 -4.99
C GLU A 938 -31.08 -32.35 -3.71
N SER A 939 -30.48 -31.35 -3.06
CA SER A 939 -31.03 -30.76 -1.84
C SER A 939 -32.37 -30.05 -2.10
N GLY A 940 -32.57 -29.55 -3.32
CA GLY A 940 -33.76 -28.79 -3.70
C GLY A 940 -33.88 -27.46 -2.96
N ALA A 941 -32.79 -26.95 -2.39
CA ALA A 941 -32.76 -25.68 -1.67
C ALA A 941 -32.88 -24.49 -2.61
N THR A 942 -33.44 -23.38 -2.13
CA THR A 942 -33.43 -22.11 -2.89
C THR A 942 -32.01 -21.58 -2.99
N LEU A 943 -31.27 -21.57 -1.88
CA LEU A 943 -29.87 -21.13 -1.82
C LEU A 943 -29.00 -22.21 -1.17
N THR A 944 -27.81 -22.44 -1.70
CA THR A 944 -26.76 -23.22 -1.02
C THR A 944 -25.48 -22.41 -0.95
N PHE A 945 -25.06 -22.05 0.26
CA PHE A 945 -23.87 -21.23 0.51
C PHE A 945 -22.65 -22.12 0.79
N GLU A 946 -21.53 -21.80 0.15
CA GLU A 946 -20.25 -22.43 0.45
C GLU A 946 -19.55 -21.69 1.61
N VAL A 947 -19.04 -22.45 2.58
CA VAL A 947 -18.26 -21.96 3.71
C VAL A 947 -16.91 -22.66 3.79
N ILE A 948 -15.92 -21.98 4.37
CA ILE A 948 -14.59 -22.55 4.64
C ILE A 948 -14.30 -22.49 6.14
N THR A 949 -13.38 -23.33 6.61
CA THR A 949 -12.89 -23.24 7.99
C THR A 949 -12.18 -21.91 8.22
N ARG A 950 -12.44 -21.29 9.37
CA ARG A 950 -11.93 -19.97 9.73
C ARG A 950 -10.46 -20.01 10.14
N ARG A 951 -9.68 -19.06 9.62
CA ARG A 951 -8.35 -18.68 10.09
C ARG A 951 -8.36 -17.26 10.68
N LEU A 952 -7.29 -16.87 11.34
CA LEU A 952 -7.17 -15.55 11.99
C LEU A 952 -7.34 -14.38 11.00
N GLU A 953 -6.86 -14.53 9.77
CA GLU A 953 -6.98 -13.53 8.72
C GLU A 953 -8.40 -13.39 8.14
N ASP A 954 -9.26 -14.38 8.36
CA ASP A 954 -10.63 -14.40 7.84
C ASP A 954 -11.53 -13.54 8.73
N ARG A 955 -11.55 -12.24 8.43
CA ARG A 955 -12.40 -11.24 9.10
C ARG A 955 -13.71 -11.05 8.35
N GLY A 956 -14.81 -11.20 9.05
CA GLY A 956 -16.14 -10.95 8.51
C GLY A 956 -17.14 -12.05 8.83
N GLY A 957 -18.20 -12.07 8.04
CA GLY A 957 -19.35 -12.89 8.35
C GLY A 957 -19.05 -14.39 8.43
N GLY A 958 -19.69 -15.05 9.39
CA GLY A 958 -19.57 -16.49 9.62
C GLY A 958 -20.92 -17.17 9.51
N LEU A 959 -20.87 -18.50 9.49
CA LEU A 959 -22.07 -19.31 9.65
C LEU A 959 -22.31 -19.53 11.15
N ALA A 960 -23.52 -19.23 11.62
CA ALA A 960 -23.91 -19.36 13.01
C ALA A 960 -25.35 -19.85 13.14
N ARG A 961 -25.71 -20.34 14.31
CA ARG A 961 -27.11 -20.45 14.73
C ARG A 961 -27.49 -19.17 15.46
N VAL A 962 -28.45 -18.44 14.92
CA VAL A 962 -29.02 -17.26 15.57
C VAL A 962 -30.42 -17.61 16.05
N ASN A 963 -30.63 -17.56 17.36
CA ASN A 963 -31.88 -17.99 18.00
C ASN A 963 -32.33 -19.39 17.54
N GLY A 964 -31.36 -20.32 17.46
CA GLY A 964 -31.59 -21.71 17.09
C GLY A 964 -31.67 -22.01 15.59
N ARG A 965 -31.59 -21.01 14.69
CA ARG A 965 -31.65 -21.20 13.23
C ARG A 965 -30.28 -20.97 12.56
N PRO A 966 -29.77 -21.92 11.75
CA PRO A 966 -28.57 -21.71 10.95
C PRO A 966 -28.76 -20.61 9.91
N ARG A 967 -27.85 -19.64 9.91
CA ARG A 967 -27.78 -18.56 8.90
C ARG A 967 -26.39 -17.96 8.85
N LEU A 968 -26.11 -17.25 7.76
CA LEU A 968 -24.95 -16.37 7.72
C LEU A 968 -25.24 -15.12 8.56
N VAL A 969 -24.20 -14.68 9.26
CA VAL A 969 -24.20 -13.44 10.03
C VAL A 969 -23.02 -12.62 9.57
N GLU A 970 -23.27 -11.44 9.04
CA GLU A 970 -22.23 -10.53 8.57
C GLU A 970 -21.38 -10.02 9.74
N GLY A 971 -20.09 -9.77 9.54
CA GLY A 971 -19.20 -9.32 10.62
C GLY A 971 -19.66 -7.99 11.24
N LEU A 972 -20.25 -7.10 10.44
CA LEU A 972 -20.85 -5.84 10.89
C LEU A 972 -22.10 -6.05 11.77
N ALA A 973 -22.74 -7.22 11.67
CA ALA A 973 -23.91 -7.60 12.46
C ALA A 973 -23.55 -8.28 13.79
N MET A 974 -22.29 -8.63 14.02
CA MET A 974 -21.88 -9.30 15.26
C MET A 974 -22.00 -8.35 16.46
N PRO A 975 -22.71 -8.73 17.54
CA PRO A 975 -22.90 -7.87 18.71
C PRO A 975 -21.59 -7.57 19.44
N ARG A 976 -20.65 -8.52 19.42
CA ARG A 976 -19.30 -8.43 19.97
C ARG A 976 -18.36 -9.24 19.07
N GLU A 977 -17.11 -8.80 18.95
CA GLU A 977 -16.10 -9.49 18.13
C GLU A 977 -15.80 -10.89 18.69
N GLU A 978 -15.85 -11.09 20.02
CA GLU A 978 -15.68 -12.40 20.66
C GLU A 978 -16.61 -13.49 20.10
N ALA A 979 -17.86 -13.13 19.76
CA ALA A 979 -18.82 -14.07 19.21
C ALA A 979 -18.39 -14.61 17.84
N GLU A 980 -17.67 -13.81 17.05
CA GLU A 980 -17.13 -14.22 15.74
C GLU A 980 -16.06 -15.32 15.91
N PHE A 981 -15.26 -15.25 16.98
CA PHE A 981 -14.20 -16.23 17.28
C PHE A 981 -14.73 -17.56 17.83
N ALA A 982 -16.00 -17.59 18.25
CA ALA A 982 -16.68 -18.82 18.64
C ALA A 982 -17.16 -19.65 17.43
N LEU A 983 -17.16 -19.08 16.21
CA LEU A 983 -17.70 -19.71 15.01
C LEU A 983 -16.62 -20.43 14.20
N THR A 984 -16.92 -21.65 13.78
CA THR A 984 -15.97 -22.51 13.05
C THR A 984 -15.78 -22.09 11.59
N TYR A 985 -16.82 -21.49 10.99
CA TYR A 985 -16.87 -21.29 9.53
C TYR A 985 -16.90 -19.81 9.13
N TYR A 986 -16.25 -19.53 8.01
CA TYR A 986 -16.22 -18.24 7.32
C TYR A 986 -17.02 -18.29 6.01
N ASN A 987 -17.75 -17.22 5.73
CA ASN A 987 -18.58 -17.09 4.53
C ASN A 987 -17.73 -16.77 3.29
N THR A 988 -17.74 -17.65 2.29
CA THR A 988 -17.05 -17.41 1.00
C THR A 988 -17.84 -16.48 0.07
N LEU A 989 -19.12 -16.26 0.38
CA LEU A 989 -20.15 -15.65 -0.47
C LEU A 989 -20.41 -16.38 -1.81
N THR A 990 -19.84 -17.58 -1.99
CA THR A 990 -20.21 -18.42 -3.14
C THR A 990 -21.57 -19.04 -2.87
N THR A 991 -22.52 -18.83 -3.78
CA THR A 991 -23.92 -19.25 -3.61
C THR A 991 -24.42 -19.94 -4.86
N TRP A 992 -24.94 -21.15 -4.69
CA TRP A 992 -25.74 -21.85 -5.69
C TRP A 992 -27.20 -21.46 -5.51
N ILE A 993 -27.86 -21.05 -6.59
CA ILE A 993 -29.18 -20.43 -6.57
C ILE A 993 -30.11 -21.21 -7.49
N ASP A 994 -31.25 -21.66 -6.97
CA ASP A 994 -32.38 -22.10 -7.79
C ASP A 994 -33.14 -20.86 -8.30
N LEU A 995 -33.18 -20.70 -9.62
CA LEU A 995 -33.72 -19.49 -10.26
C LEU A 995 -35.22 -19.33 -10.00
N ASP A 996 -36.01 -20.39 -10.16
CA ASP A 996 -37.46 -20.31 -10.05
C ASP A 996 -37.90 -20.02 -8.62
N ARG A 997 -37.27 -20.69 -7.65
CA ARG A 997 -37.54 -20.44 -6.22
C ARG A 997 -37.07 -19.06 -5.79
N LEU A 998 -35.97 -18.55 -6.36
CA LEU A 998 -35.56 -17.16 -6.12
C LEU A 998 -36.62 -16.19 -6.65
N LEU A 999 -37.10 -16.39 -7.88
CA LEU A 999 -38.16 -15.54 -8.46
C LEU A 999 -39.44 -15.58 -7.62
N GLU A 1000 -39.86 -16.76 -7.16
CA GLU A 1000 -41.00 -16.93 -6.25
C GLU A 1000 -40.83 -16.12 -4.96
N ALA A 1001 -39.64 -16.11 -4.36
CA ALA A 1001 -39.35 -15.31 -3.16
C ALA A 1001 -39.48 -13.78 -3.39
N PHE A 1002 -39.27 -13.32 -4.63
CA PHE A 1002 -39.55 -11.93 -5.03
C PHE A 1002 -41.03 -11.70 -5.42
N GLY A 1003 -41.84 -12.75 -5.54
CA GLY A 1003 -43.20 -12.68 -6.06
C GLY A 1003 -43.26 -12.52 -7.59
N LEU A 1004 -42.26 -13.06 -8.29
CA LEU A 1004 -42.11 -13.01 -9.74
C LEU A 1004 -42.13 -14.43 -10.34
N THR A 1005 -42.41 -14.51 -11.63
CA THR A 1005 -42.27 -15.76 -12.42
C THR A 1005 -41.45 -15.49 -13.67
N ARG A 1006 -41.10 -16.55 -14.41
CA ARG A 1006 -40.40 -16.40 -15.71
C ARG A 1006 -41.19 -15.56 -16.71
N GLU A 1007 -42.52 -15.61 -16.67
CA GLU A 1007 -43.41 -14.88 -17.58
C GLU A 1007 -43.28 -13.37 -17.44
N ASP A 1008 -42.95 -12.88 -16.24
CA ASP A 1008 -42.71 -11.45 -15.99
C ASP A 1008 -41.51 -10.90 -16.77
N PHE A 1009 -40.63 -11.77 -17.28
CA PHE A 1009 -39.46 -11.40 -18.07
C PHE A 1009 -39.65 -11.63 -19.58
N ALA A 1010 -40.84 -12.05 -20.01
CA ALA A 1010 -41.14 -12.17 -21.43
C ALA A 1010 -41.16 -10.78 -22.09
N PRO A 1011 -40.69 -10.63 -23.35
CA PRO A 1011 -40.66 -9.34 -24.04
C PRO A 1011 -42.01 -8.60 -24.08
N GLU A 1012 -43.12 -9.34 -24.04
CA GLU A 1012 -44.48 -8.82 -24.13
C GLU A 1012 -45.10 -8.44 -22.76
N ALA A 1013 -44.46 -8.79 -21.64
CA ALA A 1013 -45.06 -8.70 -20.31
C ALA A 1013 -45.16 -7.27 -19.74
N ASN A 1014 -44.31 -6.34 -20.21
CA ASN A 1014 -44.21 -4.95 -19.74
C ASN A 1014 -44.24 -4.82 -18.19
N ALA A 1015 -43.46 -5.66 -17.50
CA ALA A 1015 -43.55 -5.87 -16.05
C ALA A 1015 -42.60 -4.98 -15.22
N ASP A 1016 -42.03 -3.90 -15.77
CA ASP A 1016 -41.00 -3.08 -15.11
C ASP A 1016 -41.41 -2.53 -13.74
N GLU A 1017 -42.67 -2.09 -13.61
CA GLU A 1017 -43.22 -1.59 -12.34
C GLU A 1017 -43.41 -2.72 -11.33
N LYS A 1018 -43.87 -3.89 -11.79
CA LYS A 1018 -44.01 -5.10 -10.96
C LYS A 1018 -42.65 -5.55 -10.44
N ILE A 1019 -41.65 -5.64 -11.30
CA ILE A 1019 -40.26 -6.00 -10.96
C ILE A 1019 -39.69 -4.99 -9.96
N THR A 1020 -39.83 -3.69 -10.21
CA THR A 1020 -39.33 -2.64 -9.31
C THR A 1020 -40.00 -2.72 -7.93
N THR A 1021 -41.31 -2.99 -7.89
CA THR A 1021 -42.07 -3.15 -6.64
C THR A 1021 -41.65 -4.41 -5.88
N ALA A 1022 -41.50 -5.54 -6.56
CA ALA A 1022 -40.98 -6.79 -5.99
C ALA A 1022 -39.62 -6.60 -5.32
N ILE A 1023 -38.70 -5.90 -5.99
CA ILE A 1023 -37.37 -5.61 -5.47
C ILE A 1023 -37.44 -4.72 -4.23
N ARG A 1024 -38.25 -3.66 -4.25
CA ARG A 1024 -38.45 -2.78 -3.07
C ARG A 1024 -39.03 -3.54 -1.88
N ASN A 1025 -40.00 -4.41 -2.12
CA ASN A 1025 -40.64 -5.21 -1.07
C ASN A 1025 -39.63 -6.15 -0.39
N LEU A 1026 -38.79 -6.85 -1.16
CA LEU A 1026 -37.76 -7.70 -0.56
C LEU A 1026 -36.65 -6.86 0.09
N ALA A 1027 -36.20 -5.76 -0.55
CA ALA A 1027 -35.18 -4.86 0.00
C ALA A 1027 -35.57 -4.28 1.37
N ALA A 1028 -36.86 -4.03 1.60
CA ALA A 1028 -37.40 -3.54 2.86
C ALA A 1028 -37.28 -4.56 4.00
N LYS A 1029 -37.24 -5.86 3.70
CA LYS A 1029 -37.00 -6.94 4.68
C LYS A 1029 -35.51 -7.15 4.99
N MET A 1030 -34.63 -6.74 4.08
CA MET A 1030 -33.19 -6.86 4.26
C MET A 1030 -32.68 -5.82 5.27
N PRO A 1031 -31.68 -6.15 6.11
CA PRO A 1031 -30.97 -5.17 6.93
C PRO A 1031 -30.36 -4.05 6.07
N THR A 1032 -30.20 -2.86 6.65
CA THR A 1032 -29.47 -1.73 6.04
C THR A 1032 -28.26 -1.46 6.90
N TYR A 1033 -27.06 -1.76 6.39
CA TYR A 1033 -25.82 -1.52 7.12
C TYR A 1033 -25.27 -0.13 6.83
N VAL A 1034 -24.88 0.58 7.87
CA VAL A 1034 -24.13 1.83 7.78
C VAL A 1034 -22.64 1.51 7.80
N THR A 1035 -21.87 2.01 6.84
CA THR A 1035 -20.41 1.81 6.81
C THR A 1035 -19.69 3.13 6.64
N LEU A 1036 -18.48 3.20 7.21
CA LEU A 1036 -17.54 4.29 6.94
C LEU A 1036 -16.57 3.85 5.84
N LYS A 1037 -16.36 4.74 4.86
CA LYS A 1037 -15.33 4.57 3.84
C LYS A 1037 -14.54 5.86 3.72
N ASP A 1038 -13.29 5.72 3.31
CA ASP A 1038 -12.41 6.84 3.05
C ASP A 1038 -12.52 7.27 1.58
N VAL A 1039 -12.72 8.57 1.33
CA VAL A 1039 -12.68 9.17 -0.01
C VAL A 1039 -11.52 10.14 -0.11
N LYS A 1040 -10.86 10.12 -1.28
CA LYS A 1040 -9.75 11.01 -1.58
C LYS A 1040 -10.28 12.32 -2.17
N LYS A 1041 -9.86 13.45 -1.62
CA LYS A 1041 -10.09 14.79 -2.18
C LYS A 1041 -8.75 15.34 -2.66
N ARG A 1042 -8.60 15.49 -3.97
CA ARG A 1042 -7.36 16.02 -4.58
C ARG A 1042 -7.41 17.54 -4.68
N TRP A 1043 -6.31 18.20 -4.38
CA TRP A 1043 -6.13 19.64 -4.56
C TRP A 1043 -4.69 19.98 -4.98
N GLY A 1044 -4.47 21.23 -5.38
CA GLY A 1044 -3.16 21.73 -5.81
C GLY A 1044 -2.53 20.92 -6.96
N HIS A 1045 -1.25 20.60 -6.82
CA HIS A 1045 -0.43 19.84 -7.78
C HIS A 1045 -0.31 18.34 -7.41
N GLY A 1046 -1.40 17.74 -6.93
CA GLY A 1046 -1.46 16.31 -6.60
C GLY A 1046 -1.45 15.98 -5.10
N GLN A 1047 -1.80 16.95 -4.24
CA GLN A 1047 -2.08 16.69 -2.84
C GLN A 1047 -3.39 15.92 -2.70
N GLU A 1048 -3.47 14.99 -1.74
CA GLU A 1048 -4.66 14.18 -1.46
C GLU A 1048 -4.99 14.26 0.03
N ASP A 1049 -6.22 14.66 0.35
CA ASP A 1049 -6.81 14.49 1.68
C ASP A 1049 -7.74 13.29 1.71
N ILE A 1050 -7.82 12.64 2.87
CA ILE A 1050 -8.68 11.48 3.07
C ILE A 1050 -9.75 11.87 4.07
N PHE A 1051 -11.01 11.84 3.62
CA PHE A 1051 -12.17 12.12 4.46
C PHE A 1051 -12.99 10.84 4.69
N PRO A 1052 -13.41 10.56 5.93
CA PRO A 1052 -14.37 9.50 6.19
C PRO A 1052 -15.75 9.96 5.73
N VAL A 1053 -16.46 9.09 5.01
CA VAL A 1053 -17.84 9.30 4.58
C VAL A 1053 -18.70 8.12 4.97
N THR A 1054 -19.97 8.39 5.24
CA THR A 1054 -20.98 7.38 5.52
C THR A 1054 -21.63 6.90 4.22
N GLN A 1055 -21.79 5.57 4.12
CA GLN A 1055 -22.50 4.88 3.05
C GLN A 1055 -23.47 3.86 3.67
N PHE A 1056 -24.48 3.47 2.90
CA PHE A 1056 -25.35 2.35 3.27
C PHE A 1056 -25.19 1.17 2.31
N GLU A 1057 -25.30 -0.05 2.82
CA GLU A 1057 -25.15 -1.27 2.04
C GLU A 1057 -26.20 -2.33 2.44
N LYS A 1058 -26.65 -3.13 1.48
CA LYS A 1058 -27.40 -4.37 1.69
C LYS A 1058 -26.57 -5.56 1.22
N LEU A 1059 -26.49 -6.60 2.04
CA LEU A 1059 -25.57 -7.72 1.85
C LEU A 1059 -26.35 -9.00 1.48
N TRP A 1060 -25.87 -9.72 0.46
CA TRP A 1060 -26.46 -10.97 -0.04
C TRP A 1060 -26.48 -12.11 0.98
N GLY A 1061 -25.50 -12.18 1.90
CA GLY A 1061 -25.46 -13.24 2.92
C GLY A 1061 -26.70 -13.26 3.82
N ASP A 1062 -27.32 -12.09 4.04
CA ASP A 1062 -28.55 -11.95 4.83
C ASP A 1062 -29.79 -12.58 4.16
N MET A 1063 -29.71 -13.01 2.90
CA MET A 1063 -30.79 -13.81 2.29
C MET A 1063 -31.04 -15.10 3.08
N SER A 1064 -30.00 -15.66 3.71
CA SER A 1064 -30.11 -16.84 4.58
C SER A 1064 -30.92 -16.59 5.86
N ALA A 1065 -31.19 -15.33 6.19
CA ALA A 1065 -31.99 -14.94 7.34
C ALA A 1065 -33.50 -15.04 7.09
N LEU A 1066 -33.93 -14.92 5.84
CA LEU A 1066 -35.33 -14.82 5.45
C LEU A 1066 -36.01 -16.18 5.66
N LEU A 1067 -37.22 -16.18 6.22
CA LEU A 1067 -37.94 -17.42 6.57
C LEU A 1067 -38.47 -18.13 5.33
N GLU A 1068 -38.83 -17.34 4.33
CA GLU A 1068 -39.31 -17.80 3.02
C GLU A 1068 -38.21 -18.37 2.11
N ILE A 1069 -36.93 -18.31 2.51
CA ILE A 1069 -35.81 -18.81 1.71
C ILE A 1069 -35.20 -20.04 2.38
N ASP A 1070 -35.37 -21.21 1.74
CA ASP A 1070 -34.67 -22.44 2.14
C ASP A 1070 -33.18 -22.32 1.79
N SER A 1071 -32.35 -22.18 2.82
CA SER A 1071 -30.91 -21.99 2.72
C SER A 1071 -30.17 -23.19 3.31
N ARG A 1072 -29.21 -23.72 2.56
CA ARG A 1072 -28.32 -24.82 2.98
C ARG A 1072 -26.86 -24.38 2.96
N PHE A 1073 -26.02 -25.10 3.68
CA PHE A 1073 -24.61 -24.76 3.85
C PHE A 1073 -23.73 -25.96 3.54
N VAL A 1074 -22.65 -25.72 2.80
CA VAL A 1074 -21.68 -26.76 2.41
C VAL A 1074 -20.27 -26.29 2.74
N VAL A 1075 -19.50 -27.14 3.41
CA VAL A 1075 -18.08 -26.89 3.68
C VAL A 1075 -17.27 -27.29 2.45
N VAL A 1076 -16.39 -26.40 2.00
CA VAL A 1076 -15.52 -26.60 0.84
C VAL A 1076 -14.05 -26.39 1.22
N PRO A 1077 -13.08 -26.85 0.39
CA PRO A 1077 -11.67 -26.61 0.66
C PRO A 1077 -11.32 -25.13 0.68
N ARG A 1078 -10.39 -24.73 1.55
CA ARG A 1078 -9.94 -23.33 1.65
C ARG A 1078 -9.51 -22.74 0.30
N ARG A 1079 -8.76 -23.50 -0.51
CA ARG A 1079 -8.27 -23.04 -1.83
C ARG A 1079 -9.41 -22.69 -2.80
N ARG A 1080 -10.61 -23.26 -2.62
CA ARG A 1080 -11.83 -22.93 -3.38
C ARG A 1080 -12.46 -21.63 -2.90
N GLY A 1081 -12.64 -21.49 -1.59
CA GLY A 1081 -13.45 -20.43 -0.99
C GLY A 1081 -12.70 -19.17 -0.52
N GLN A 1082 -11.37 -19.20 -0.46
CA GLN A 1082 -10.59 -18.05 0.00
C GLN A 1082 -10.67 -16.86 -0.95
N GLN A 1083 -10.59 -15.66 -0.39
CA GLN A 1083 -10.76 -14.41 -1.12
C GLN A 1083 -9.47 -13.58 -1.11
N LEU A 1084 -9.04 -13.10 -2.28
CA LEU A 1084 -7.89 -12.19 -2.41
C LEU A 1084 -8.33 -10.73 -2.30
N LYS A 1085 -8.42 -10.21 -1.07
CA LYS A 1085 -8.88 -8.84 -0.78
C LYS A 1085 -7.80 -7.77 -0.89
N ASP A 1086 -6.54 -8.14 -0.65
CA ASP A 1086 -5.37 -7.23 -0.63
C ASP A 1086 -4.19 -7.82 -1.42
N GLN A 1087 -3.40 -6.97 -2.07
CA GLN A 1087 -2.19 -7.37 -2.80
C GLN A 1087 -1.14 -8.02 -1.88
N ALA A 1088 -1.09 -7.66 -0.60
CA ALA A 1088 -0.19 -8.26 0.38
C ALA A 1088 -0.44 -9.77 0.60
N GLN A 1089 -1.62 -10.28 0.20
CA GLN A 1089 -1.96 -11.70 0.30
C GLN A 1089 -1.35 -12.55 -0.83
N LEU A 1090 -0.82 -11.92 -1.89
CA LEU A 1090 -0.34 -12.64 -3.07
C LEU A 1090 0.86 -13.55 -2.78
N ASP A 1091 1.79 -13.16 -1.88
CA ASP A 1091 2.95 -14.00 -1.54
C ASP A 1091 2.48 -15.32 -0.91
N GLY A 1092 1.65 -15.23 0.13
CA GLY A 1092 1.10 -16.39 0.80
C GLY A 1092 0.29 -17.28 -0.14
N TRP A 1093 -0.51 -16.68 -1.01
CA TRP A 1093 -1.33 -17.38 -2.01
C TRP A 1093 -0.51 -18.14 -3.07
N LEU A 1094 0.64 -17.59 -3.48
CA LEU A 1094 1.56 -18.29 -4.37
C LEU A 1094 2.24 -19.45 -3.67
N ARG A 1095 2.68 -19.25 -2.41
CA ARG A 1095 3.48 -20.22 -1.65
C ARG A 1095 2.69 -21.37 -1.07
N ASP A 1096 1.43 -21.16 -0.67
CA ASP A 1096 0.58 -22.21 -0.11
C ASP A 1096 -0.12 -23.11 -1.16
N GLY A 1097 0.31 -22.99 -2.42
CA GLY A 1097 -0.17 -23.80 -3.55
C GLY A 1097 -1.55 -23.38 -4.08
N SER A 1098 -2.13 -22.29 -3.58
CA SER A 1098 -3.42 -21.81 -4.04
C SER A 1098 -3.41 -21.31 -5.48
N ALA A 1099 -2.34 -20.64 -5.90
CA ALA A 1099 -2.17 -20.22 -7.29
C ALA A 1099 -2.15 -21.41 -8.26
N ALA A 1100 -1.37 -22.44 -7.93
CA ALA A 1100 -1.29 -23.67 -8.71
C ALA A 1100 -2.65 -24.41 -8.77
N TYR A 1101 -3.39 -24.41 -7.67
CA TYR A 1101 -4.77 -24.93 -7.66
C TYR A 1101 -5.67 -24.15 -8.63
N VAL A 1102 -5.68 -22.83 -8.58
CA VAL A 1102 -6.47 -22.00 -9.51
C VAL A 1102 -6.05 -22.24 -10.97
N GLU A 1103 -4.76 -22.32 -11.25
CA GLU A 1103 -4.24 -22.62 -12.58
C GLU A 1103 -4.74 -23.98 -13.10
N SER A 1104 -4.84 -24.99 -12.24
CA SER A 1104 -5.41 -26.31 -12.60
C SER A 1104 -6.91 -26.29 -12.96
N LEU A 1105 -7.62 -25.22 -12.56
CA LEU A 1105 -9.03 -25.01 -12.90
C LEU A 1105 -9.22 -24.28 -14.24
N CYS A 1106 -8.15 -23.76 -14.83
CA CYS A 1106 -8.23 -22.86 -15.99
C CYS A 1106 -7.90 -23.58 -17.30
N ALA A 1107 -8.62 -23.22 -18.36
CA ALA A 1107 -8.23 -23.50 -19.74
C ALA A 1107 -7.81 -22.19 -20.42
N TRP A 1108 -6.50 -21.96 -20.49
CA TRP A 1108 -5.89 -20.77 -21.08
C TRP A 1108 -5.85 -20.82 -22.61
N GLU A 1109 -5.76 -19.64 -23.21
CA GLU A 1109 -5.32 -19.42 -24.60
C GLU A 1109 -3.89 -18.86 -24.66
#